data_AF-A0AAU2CQR6-F1
#
_entry.id   AF-A0AAU2CQR6-F1
#
_cell.length_a   1.000
_cell.length_b   1.000
_cell.length_c   1.000
_cell.angle_alpha   90.00
_cell.angle_beta   90.00
_cell.angle_gamma   90.00
#
_symmetry.space_group_name_H-M   'P 1'
#
loop_
_entity.id
_entity.type
_entity.pdbx_description
1 polymer ?
#
loop_
_entity_poly.entity_id
_entity_poly.type
_entity_poly.pdbx_seq_one_letter_code
_entity_poly.pdbx_strand_id
1 'polypeptide(L)'
;MHSRRRRRATRRLWTAAVAALALPLTMLGTGTTPAQAAAVQCSVDYKTNDWGSGFTADLTITNRGTDAIDGWTLTYAYGGNQKLTNGWSGTWSQSGQSISVKDAGYNAKIAAGAAVSTGAQFTYSGTNASPTAFAVNGTACAGAHQPPMAVLTSPAAGAVYTQGDAVPLAATAAAADNATISKVEFYDDTTLLGTDTSSPFTLSASGLTVGSHSLVAKAYDSLGASAESTPVGITVASGPAVVASPTQLGVQQGKSGTYDIKLSTKPASNVTVTTARASGASGLSVTAGASLTFTPSNWSTAQKVTVTADASGTGSATFESTATGHAKASVTVTELAAAKAYDARFLDMYGKITNPANGYFSPEGIPYHSVETLIVEAPDQGHETTSEAYSYLLWLQAMYGKVTGDWSKFNGAWALMEKYMIPTHADQPTTSFYNASKPATYAPELDTPNEYPAKLDQSVPVGSDPIAGELKSAYGTDDVYGMHWLQDVDNVYGYGNTPGGTCEGGPTKTGPSYINTFQRGPQESVWETVPQPTCDAFKYGGTNGYLDLFTGDSSYAKQWKYTDAPDADARAVQAAYWADVWAKGQGKGSDVSATVGKAAKMGDYLRYAMYDKYFKKIGNCVGPSTCAAGTGKDASAYLLSWYYAWGGATDTNGGWSWRIGSSHVHGGYQNPLAAYALSSYADLKPKSSTGAADWGTSLTRQLEFYRWLQSDEGAIAGGATNSWAGRYASPPAGTPTFYGMYYDQQPVYHDPPSNQWFGFQAWSMERVAEYYQQTGNAKAKAVLDKWVDWALSKTTIHPDGTYQIPSTLQWSGRPDTWNASSPGANSGLHVTVADYTNDVGVAAAFAKTLTYYGAKSGDTEAKTTAKALLDGMWNNYQDGLGIAVPETRADYNRFNDTVYVPNGWSGKMPNGDAINSSSTFASLRSFYKNDPAWSKIEAYLAGGAAPSFTYHRFWAQADIAMAMGSYAELLE
;
A
#
# COMPACT_ATOMS: atom_id res chain seq x y z
N MET A 1 -16.97 -48.16 -45.93
CA MET A 1 -15.85 -48.82 -45.23
C MET A 1 -15.99 -48.49 -43.74
N HIS A 2 -16.69 -49.34 -42.98
CA HIS A 2 -16.16 -50.44 -42.16
C HIS A 2 -15.22 -49.97 -41.05
N SER A 3 -15.37 -50.29 -39.76
CA SER A 3 -16.46 -50.88 -38.97
C SER A 3 -15.97 -50.77 -37.50
N ARG A 4 -16.80 -50.27 -36.57
CA ARG A 4 -17.46 -51.04 -35.49
C ARG A 4 -16.53 -51.49 -34.34
N ARG A 5 -16.77 -50.98 -33.12
CA ARG A 5 -17.58 -51.60 -32.00
C ARG A 5 -16.76 -52.66 -31.24
N ARG A 6 -16.86 -52.91 -29.93
CA ARG A 6 -17.87 -52.63 -28.89
C ARG A 6 -17.35 -53.23 -27.56
N ARG A 7 -17.73 -52.62 -26.42
CA ARG A 7 -18.28 -53.23 -25.16
C ARG A 7 -17.35 -54.15 -24.34
N ARG A 8 -17.47 -54.29 -23.02
CA ARG A 8 -18.29 -53.71 -21.92
C ARG A 8 -17.70 -54.31 -20.63
N ALA A 9 -17.80 -53.57 -19.52
CA ALA A 9 -18.29 -54.00 -18.18
C ALA A 9 -17.68 -55.29 -17.55
N THR A 10 -17.36 -55.40 -16.26
CA THR A 10 -18.15 -55.02 -15.07
C THR A 10 -17.37 -55.38 -13.80
N ARG A 11 -17.51 -54.56 -12.75
CA ARG A 11 -17.75 -54.90 -11.32
C ARG A 11 -16.90 -55.96 -10.58
N ARG A 12 -16.22 -55.44 -9.55
CA ARG A 12 -16.42 -55.68 -8.09
C ARG A 12 -16.01 -57.04 -7.47
N LEU A 13 -15.21 -56.88 -6.40
CA LEU A 13 -15.34 -57.47 -5.05
C LEU A 13 -14.60 -58.80 -4.72
N TRP A 14 -13.72 -58.67 -3.70
CA TRP A 14 -13.57 -59.52 -2.50
C TRP A 14 -12.45 -60.58 -2.42
N THR A 15 -11.47 -60.23 -1.57
CA THR A 15 -10.89 -60.98 -0.43
C THR A 15 -10.38 -62.43 -0.59
N ALA A 16 -9.07 -62.53 -0.33
CA ALA A 16 -8.39 -63.34 0.70
C ALA A 16 -8.49 -64.89 0.71
N ALA A 17 -7.32 -65.56 0.70
CA ALA A 17 -6.80 -66.45 1.76
C ALA A 17 -5.72 -67.41 1.17
N VAL A 18 -4.45 -67.30 1.60
CA VAL A 18 -3.74 -68.20 2.55
C VAL A 18 -3.57 -69.65 2.08
N ALA A 19 -2.30 -70.10 1.92
CA ALA A 19 -1.70 -71.19 2.73
C ALA A 19 -0.40 -71.74 2.10
N ALA A 20 0.63 -71.90 2.94
CA ALA A 20 1.57 -73.03 3.04
C ALA A 20 2.97 -72.52 3.44
N LEU A 21 3.71 -73.07 4.42
CA LEU A 21 3.51 -74.16 5.37
C LEU A 21 4.71 -74.16 6.34
N ALA A 22 4.52 -74.80 7.49
CA ALA A 22 5.52 -75.41 8.38
C ALA A 22 6.07 -74.60 9.59
N LEU A 23 5.57 -74.99 10.77
CA LEU A 23 6.24 -74.97 12.07
C LEU A 23 7.06 -76.27 12.26
N PRO A 24 8.11 -76.28 13.12
CA PRO A 24 7.92 -76.85 14.45
C PRO A 24 8.61 -76.09 15.63
N LEU A 25 8.04 -76.32 16.83
CA LEU A 25 8.52 -76.08 18.21
C LEU A 25 9.99 -76.49 18.44
N THR A 26 10.82 -76.05 19.41
CA THR A 26 10.78 -75.15 20.59
C THR A 26 12.23 -75.10 21.13
N MET A 27 12.75 -73.97 21.61
CA MET A 27 13.58 -73.85 22.83
C MET A 27 13.81 -72.38 23.17
N LEU A 28 13.65 -72.05 24.46
CA LEU A 28 13.86 -70.74 25.05
C LEU A 28 15.30 -70.26 24.86
N GLY A 29 15.46 -69.14 24.16
CA GLY A 29 16.65 -68.30 24.22
C GLY A 29 16.19 -66.86 24.43
N THR A 30 16.50 -66.30 25.59
CA THR A 30 16.38 -64.86 25.87
C THR A 30 17.36 -64.10 24.98
N GLY A 31 16.96 -63.87 23.73
CA GLY A 31 17.61 -62.91 22.84
C GLY A 31 16.94 -61.56 23.07
N THR A 32 17.58 -60.71 23.85
CA THR A 32 17.36 -59.27 23.80
C THR A 32 17.48 -58.84 22.34
N THR A 33 16.39 -58.42 21.71
CA THR A 33 16.50 -57.55 20.53
C THR A 33 17.32 -56.35 20.97
N PRO A 34 18.42 -55.97 20.30
CA PRO A 34 18.98 -54.65 20.53
C PRO A 34 17.85 -53.67 20.27
N ALA A 35 17.53 -52.84 21.26
CA ALA A 35 16.70 -51.67 21.05
C ALA A 35 17.31 -50.95 19.84
N GLN A 36 16.59 -50.88 18.73
CA GLN A 36 16.96 -49.94 17.69
C GLN A 36 16.96 -48.59 18.40
N ALA A 37 18.13 -47.97 18.52
CA ALA A 37 18.20 -46.59 18.97
C ALA A 37 17.19 -45.80 18.14
N ALA A 38 16.31 -45.05 18.80
CA ALA A 38 15.37 -44.19 18.10
C ALA A 38 16.19 -43.35 17.11
N ALA A 39 15.79 -43.34 15.84
CA ALA A 39 16.49 -42.56 14.82
C ALA A 39 16.57 -41.11 15.30
N VAL A 40 17.75 -40.49 15.22
CA VAL A 40 17.94 -39.09 15.60
C VAL A 40 16.96 -38.23 14.83
N GLN A 41 16.02 -37.59 15.52
CA GLN A 41 15.12 -36.62 14.92
C GLN A 41 15.69 -35.23 15.16
N CYS A 42 15.95 -34.49 14.09
CA CYS A 42 16.65 -33.22 14.17
C CYS A 42 16.15 -32.24 13.11
N SER A 43 16.31 -30.95 13.40
CA SER A 43 16.28 -29.89 12.38
C SER A 43 17.60 -29.11 12.41
N VAL A 44 18.01 -28.58 11.26
CA VAL A 44 19.19 -27.72 11.14
C VAL A 44 18.80 -26.42 10.46
N ASP A 45 18.90 -25.31 11.20
CA ASP A 45 18.72 -23.97 10.66
C ASP A 45 20.07 -23.47 10.14
N TYR A 46 20.11 -22.92 8.92
CA TYR A 46 21.32 -22.42 8.27
C TYR A 46 21.12 -20.96 7.86
N LYS A 47 21.96 -20.06 8.36
CA LYS A 47 21.92 -18.62 8.05
C LYS A 47 23.28 -18.16 7.57
N THR A 48 23.32 -17.17 6.67
CA THR A 48 24.57 -16.59 6.16
C THR A 48 24.59 -15.08 6.26
N ASN A 49 25.78 -14.51 6.52
CA ASN A 49 26.07 -13.10 6.29
C ASN A 49 27.15 -13.02 5.19
N ASP A 50 26.76 -12.57 3.99
CA ASP A 50 27.56 -12.63 2.77
C ASP A 50 27.96 -11.22 2.29
N TRP A 51 29.24 -11.04 1.94
CA TRP A 51 29.80 -9.77 1.46
C TRP A 51 30.39 -9.86 0.04
N GLY A 52 29.92 -10.82 -0.77
CA GLY A 52 30.19 -10.92 -2.22
C GLY A 52 31.46 -11.68 -2.61
N SER A 53 32.42 -11.83 -1.69
CA SER A 53 33.64 -12.64 -1.89
C SER A 53 33.90 -13.64 -0.75
N GLY A 54 33.04 -13.63 0.26
CA GLY A 54 33.08 -14.49 1.43
C GLY A 54 31.82 -14.30 2.27
N PHE A 55 31.61 -15.21 3.21
CA PHE A 55 30.45 -15.18 4.09
C PHE A 55 30.75 -15.87 5.42
N THR A 56 29.99 -15.55 6.47
CA THR A 56 29.86 -16.42 7.64
C THR A 56 28.58 -17.25 7.52
N ALA A 57 28.61 -18.49 8.01
CA ALA A 57 27.47 -19.37 8.13
C ALA A 57 27.26 -19.74 9.60
N ASP A 58 26.05 -19.53 10.10
CA ASP A 58 25.60 -19.95 11.43
C ASP A 58 24.60 -21.09 11.29
N LEU A 59 24.84 -22.18 12.03
CA LEU A 59 24.02 -23.38 12.02
C LEU A 59 23.50 -23.70 13.41
N THR A 60 22.19 -23.93 13.53
CA THR A 60 21.54 -24.35 14.79
C THR A 60 20.96 -25.73 14.62
N ILE A 61 21.44 -26.68 15.44
CA ILE A 61 20.95 -28.05 15.48
C ILE A 61 19.93 -28.15 16.61
N THR A 62 18.69 -28.50 16.28
CA THR A 62 17.63 -28.74 17.28
C THR A 62 17.34 -30.23 17.37
N ASN A 63 17.33 -30.77 18.59
CA ASN A 63 16.89 -32.14 18.84
C ASN A 63 15.35 -32.19 18.88
N ARG A 64 14.76 -32.84 17.88
CA ARG A 64 13.31 -33.02 17.73
C ARG A 64 12.82 -34.37 18.26
N GLY A 65 13.73 -35.23 18.70
CA GLY A 65 13.40 -36.52 19.29
C GLY A 65 12.99 -36.40 20.75
N THR A 66 12.47 -37.50 21.30
CA THR A 66 12.12 -37.61 22.73
C THR A 66 13.32 -37.92 23.62
N ASP A 67 14.42 -38.42 23.04
CA ASP A 67 15.66 -38.76 23.73
C ASP A 67 16.73 -37.69 23.49
N ALA A 68 17.64 -37.48 24.44
CA ALA A 68 18.76 -36.56 24.26
C ALA A 68 19.75 -37.08 23.20
N ILE A 69 20.27 -36.18 22.35
CA ILE A 69 21.42 -36.46 21.48
C ILE A 69 22.68 -36.30 22.32
N ASP A 70 23.52 -37.35 22.41
CA ASP A 70 24.77 -37.33 23.17
C ASP A 70 25.96 -37.55 22.23
N GLY A 71 26.64 -36.45 21.90
CA GLY A 71 27.61 -36.34 20.80
C GLY A 71 26.92 -36.10 19.46
N TRP A 72 27.38 -35.10 18.70
CA TRP A 72 26.81 -34.80 17.39
C TRP A 72 27.89 -34.48 16.35
N THR A 73 27.64 -34.92 15.12
CA THR A 73 28.40 -34.57 13.93
C THR A 73 27.44 -34.12 12.85
N LEU A 74 27.51 -32.84 12.49
CA LEU A 74 26.73 -32.24 11.40
C LEU A 74 27.49 -32.35 10.08
N THR A 75 26.81 -32.80 9.04
CA THR A 75 27.35 -32.91 7.68
C THR A 75 26.43 -32.26 6.67
N TYR A 76 27.00 -31.58 5.69
CA TYR A 76 26.31 -30.97 4.55
C TYR A 76 27.29 -30.73 3.39
N ALA A 77 26.82 -30.28 2.24
CA ALA A 77 27.66 -29.95 1.10
C ALA A 77 27.17 -28.69 0.37
N TYR A 78 28.11 -27.90 -0.16
CA TYR A 78 27.80 -26.82 -1.10
C TYR A 78 27.75 -27.34 -2.53
N GLY A 79 27.03 -26.65 -3.42
CA GLY A 79 27.01 -26.96 -4.86
C GLY A 79 28.03 -26.16 -5.69
N GLY A 80 28.73 -25.21 -5.06
CA GLY A 80 29.66 -24.28 -5.72
C GLY A 80 31.12 -24.46 -5.28
N ASN A 81 31.86 -23.35 -5.24
CA ASN A 81 33.29 -23.32 -4.91
C ASN A 81 33.60 -22.74 -3.51
N GLN A 82 32.62 -22.79 -2.60
CA GLN A 82 32.75 -22.31 -1.23
C GLN A 82 33.90 -23.03 -0.50
N LYS A 83 34.80 -22.25 0.11
CA LYS A 83 36.00 -22.76 0.79
C LYS A 83 36.07 -22.26 2.23
N LEU A 84 36.06 -23.21 3.17
CA LEU A 84 36.17 -22.99 4.61
C LEU A 84 37.49 -22.29 4.94
N THR A 85 37.38 -21.21 5.71
CA THR A 85 38.52 -20.40 6.17
C THR A 85 38.74 -20.58 7.67
N ASN A 86 37.68 -20.53 8.47
CA ASN A 86 37.73 -20.73 9.92
C ASN A 86 36.37 -21.24 10.45
N GLY A 87 36.34 -21.84 11.64
CA GLY A 87 35.10 -22.30 12.29
C GLY A 87 35.15 -22.21 13.82
N TRP A 88 33.99 -22.14 14.46
CA TRP A 88 33.84 -22.04 15.93
C TRP A 88 32.68 -22.90 16.45
N SER A 89 32.70 -23.13 17.78
CA SER A 89 31.71 -23.95 18.50
C SER A 89 31.52 -25.37 17.94
N GLY A 90 32.56 -25.88 17.28
CA GLY A 90 32.67 -27.21 16.73
C GLY A 90 34.06 -27.43 16.12
N THR A 91 34.41 -28.68 15.82
CA THR A 91 35.61 -29.05 15.07
C THR A 91 35.25 -29.20 13.60
N TRP A 92 35.68 -28.25 12.78
CA TRP A 92 35.30 -28.13 11.37
C TRP A 92 36.31 -28.77 10.42
N SER A 93 35.81 -29.39 9.36
CA SER A 93 36.63 -29.92 8.28
C SER A 93 35.89 -29.83 6.94
N GLN A 94 36.64 -29.69 5.85
CA GLN A 94 36.13 -29.69 4.49
C GLN A 94 36.91 -30.67 3.61
N SER A 95 36.20 -31.48 2.82
CA SER A 95 36.77 -32.33 1.77
C SER A 95 35.98 -32.10 0.48
N GLY A 96 36.62 -31.49 -0.52
CA GLY A 96 35.91 -31.01 -1.71
C GLY A 96 34.78 -30.06 -1.34
N GLN A 97 33.55 -30.37 -1.76
CA GLN A 97 32.34 -29.59 -1.46
C GLN A 97 31.69 -29.97 -0.12
N SER A 98 32.14 -31.04 0.54
CA SER A 98 31.52 -31.57 1.76
C SER A 98 32.12 -30.94 3.01
N ILE A 99 31.24 -30.54 3.93
CA ILE A 99 31.54 -29.99 5.24
C ILE A 99 31.15 -31.00 6.33
N SER A 100 32.02 -31.16 7.32
CA SER A 100 31.76 -31.94 8.53
C SER A 100 32.16 -31.15 9.76
N VAL A 101 31.25 -31.07 10.72
CA VAL A 101 31.41 -30.35 12.00
C VAL A 101 31.09 -31.30 13.14
N LYS A 102 32.08 -31.60 13.97
CA LYS A 102 31.88 -32.36 15.22
C LYS A 102 31.68 -31.41 16.40
N ASP A 103 30.91 -31.81 17.39
CA ASP A 103 30.74 -31.07 18.65
C ASP A 103 32.09 -30.63 19.27
N ALA A 104 32.05 -29.54 20.06
CA ALA A 104 33.21 -28.98 20.76
C ALA A 104 33.40 -29.58 22.17
N GLY A 105 32.79 -30.74 22.47
CA GLY A 105 32.77 -31.38 23.77
C GLY A 105 31.80 -30.73 24.76
N TYR A 106 31.91 -29.42 24.98
CA TYR A 106 31.03 -28.72 25.95
C TYR A 106 29.56 -28.61 25.49
N ASN A 107 29.31 -28.70 24.18
CA ASN A 107 27.99 -28.67 23.57
C ASN A 107 27.57 -30.03 22.99
N ALA A 108 28.21 -31.13 23.41
CA ALA A 108 27.98 -32.47 22.87
C ALA A 108 26.54 -32.98 23.14
N LYS A 109 25.93 -32.57 24.26
CA LYS A 109 24.61 -33.04 24.68
C LYS A 109 23.50 -32.06 24.31
N ILE A 110 22.51 -32.50 23.53
CA ILE A 110 21.30 -31.74 23.18
C ILE A 110 20.08 -32.46 23.77
N ALA A 111 19.49 -31.92 24.84
CA ALA A 111 18.27 -32.47 25.42
C ALA A 111 17.10 -32.46 24.41
N ALA A 112 16.08 -33.28 24.63
CA ALA A 112 14.86 -33.26 23.82
C ALA A 112 14.24 -31.84 23.81
N GLY A 113 13.97 -31.30 22.62
CA GLY A 113 13.48 -29.94 22.43
C GLY A 113 14.52 -28.82 22.59
N ALA A 114 15.77 -29.14 22.97
CA ALA A 114 16.85 -28.16 23.07
C ALA A 114 17.60 -28.00 21.73
N ALA A 115 18.40 -26.94 21.63
CA ALA A 115 19.21 -26.65 20.46
C ALA A 115 20.64 -26.23 20.83
N VAL A 116 21.57 -26.41 19.90
CA VAL A 116 22.96 -25.95 19.99
C VAL A 116 23.38 -25.31 18.67
N SER A 117 24.25 -24.30 18.73
CA SER A 117 24.72 -23.57 17.55
C SER A 117 26.22 -23.73 17.30
N THR A 118 26.61 -23.68 16.02
CA THR A 118 27.99 -23.66 15.52
C THR A 118 28.09 -22.74 14.31
N GLY A 119 29.25 -22.16 14.02
CA GLY A 119 29.40 -21.29 12.85
C GLY A 119 30.78 -21.36 12.21
N ALA A 120 30.88 -20.87 10.98
CA ALA A 120 32.12 -20.85 10.20
C ALA A 120 32.18 -19.72 9.17
N GLN A 121 33.39 -19.36 8.74
CA GLN A 121 33.65 -18.40 7.67
C GLN A 121 34.13 -19.12 6.41
N PHE A 122 33.64 -18.67 5.26
CA PHE A 122 33.93 -19.22 3.93
C PHE A 122 34.32 -18.12 2.93
N THR A 123 35.01 -18.51 1.87
CA THR A 123 35.28 -17.69 0.67
C THR A 123 34.64 -18.34 -0.55
N TYR A 124 34.26 -17.57 -1.58
CA TYR A 124 33.73 -18.08 -2.85
C TYR A 124 33.92 -17.08 -3.99
N SER A 125 33.56 -17.46 -5.22
CA SER A 125 33.44 -16.52 -6.35
C SER A 125 32.19 -16.84 -7.16
N GLY A 126 31.50 -15.83 -7.69
CA GLY A 126 30.29 -16.03 -8.49
C GLY A 126 29.05 -16.10 -7.60
N THR A 127 28.33 -17.23 -7.60
CA THR A 127 27.06 -17.39 -6.84
C THR A 127 27.28 -18.18 -5.55
N ASN A 128 26.75 -17.69 -4.43
CA ASN A 128 26.75 -18.40 -3.16
C ASN A 128 25.43 -19.14 -2.89
N ALA A 129 25.27 -20.34 -3.45
CA ALA A 129 24.08 -21.16 -3.20
C ALA A 129 24.16 -21.90 -1.85
N SER A 130 23.10 -21.81 -1.04
CA SER A 130 22.98 -22.51 0.24
C SER A 130 22.89 -24.04 0.08
N PRO A 131 23.37 -24.83 1.06
CA PRO A 131 23.16 -26.28 1.11
C PRO A 131 21.68 -26.62 1.21
N THR A 132 21.25 -27.68 0.52
CA THR A 132 19.83 -28.12 0.51
C THR A 132 19.57 -29.34 1.39
N ALA A 133 20.60 -29.90 2.03
CA ALA A 133 20.50 -31.08 2.86
C ALA A 133 21.52 -31.06 4.01
N PHE A 134 21.05 -31.41 5.20
CA PHE A 134 21.85 -31.53 6.41
C PHE A 134 21.61 -32.89 7.06
N ALA A 135 22.65 -33.46 7.67
CA ALA A 135 22.52 -34.68 8.45
C ALA A 135 23.31 -34.59 9.77
N VAL A 136 22.69 -35.00 10.87
CA VAL A 136 23.32 -35.12 12.19
C VAL A 136 23.51 -36.59 12.52
N ASN A 137 24.74 -36.99 12.83
CA ASN A 137 25.14 -38.37 13.10
C ASN A 137 24.71 -39.34 11.97
N GLY A 138 24.77 -38.86 10.72
CA GLY A 138 24.36 -39.63 9.54
C GLY A 138 22.85 -39.73 9.32
N THR A 139 22.02 -39.12 10.19
CA THR A 139 20.56 -39.06 10.00
C THR A 139 20.18 -37.73 9.37
N ALA A 140 19.44 -37.75 8.27
CA ALA A 140 18.96 -36.54 7.60
C ALA A 140 18.05 -35.73 8.53
N CYS A 141 18.33 -34.44 8.68
CA CYS A 141 17.51 -33.52 9.46
C CYS A 141 16.55 -32.77 8.52
N ALA A 142 15.34 -32.48 8.99
CA ALA A 142 14.40 -31.61 8.28
C ALA A 142 14.85 -30.14 8.35
N GLY A 143 14.34 -29.30 7.44
CA GLY A 143 14.48 -27.84 7.54
C GLY A 143 13.73 -27.25 8.74
N ALA A 144 13.65 -25.92 8.84
CA ALA A 144 12.91 -25.23 9.90
C ALA A 144 11.43 -25.69 9.96
N HIS A 145 10.94 -25.99 11.17
CA HIS A 145 9.56 -26.45 11.43
C HIS A 145 8.55 -25.41 10.96
N GLN A 146 7.62 -25.81 10.09
CA GLN A 146 6.59 -24.93 9.56
C GLN A 146 5.47 -24.74 10.59
N PRO A 147 5.04 -23.49 10.85
CA PRO A 147 3.92 -23.24 11.77
C PRO A 147 2.62 -23.88 11.23
N PRO A 148 1.63 -24.13 12.10
CA PRO A 148 0.32 -24.60 11.64
C PRO A 148 -0.32 -23.56 10.71
N MET A 149 -1.32 -23.94 9.93
CA MET A 149 -2.24 -23.00 9.30
C MET A 149 -3.51 -22.88 10.16
N ALA A 150 -4.12 -21.70 10.17
CA ALA A 150 -5.45 -21.46 10.71
C ALA A 150 -6.29 -20.72 9.66
N VAL A 151 -7.54 -21.11 9.50
CA VAL A 151 -8.51 -20.40 8.66
C VAL A 151 -9.79 -20.26 9.47
N LEU A 152 -10.21 -19.03 9.71
CA LEU A 152 -11.52 -18.75 10.28
C LEU A 152 -12.56 -19.00 9.18
N THR A 153 -13.42 -19.98 9.42
CA THR A 153 -14.46 -20.43 8.48
C THR A 153 -15.85 -19.90 8.84
N SER A 154 -16.00 -19.32 10.04
CA SER A 154 -17.17 -18.58 10.50
C SER A 154 -16.73 -17.54 11.52
N PRO A 155 -17.29 -16.32 11.51
CA PRO A 155 -18.32 -15.83 10.59
C PRO A 155 -17.80 -15.56 9.17
N ALA A 156 -18.71 -15.26 8.25
CA ALA A 156 -18.33 -14.71 6.95
C ALA A 156 -17.96 -13.22 7.09
N ALA A 157 -17.03 -12.74 6.25
CA ALA A 157 -16.68 -11.32 6.21
C ALA A 157 -17.91 -10.45 5.90
N GLY A 158 -18.02 -9.31 6.60
CA GLY A 158 -19.18 -8.42 6.56
C GLY A 158 -20.44 -9.04 7.16
N ALA A 159 -20.34 -10.13 7.94
CA ALA A 159 -21.49 -10.60 8.71
C ALA A 159 -21.91 -9.51 9.70
N VAL A 160 -23.22 -9.35 9.87
CA VAL A 160 -23.77 -8.46 10.87
C VAL A 160 -24.39 -9.35 11.93
N TYR A 161 -24.19 -9.05 13.22
CA TYR A 161 -24.79 -9.70 14.38
C TYR A 161 -25.51 -8.66 15.24
N THR A 162 -26.28 -9.10 16.24
CA THR A 162 -26.94 -8.20 17.19
C THR A 162 -26.21 -8.18 18.52
N GLN A 163 -26.15 -7.03 19.18
CA GLN A 163 -25.60 -6.90 20.52
C GLN A 163 -26.30 -7.87 21.48
N GLY A 164 -25.49 -8.68 22.17
CA GLY A 164 -25.96 -9.71 23.10
C GLY A 164 -26.18 -11.09 22.48
N ASP A 165 -26.23 -11.21 21.16
CA ASP A 165 -26.25 -12.52 20.50
C ASP A 165 -24.87 -13.16 20.51
N ALA A 166 -24.88 -14.49 20.45
CA ALA A 166 -23.65 -15.25 20.27
C ALA A 166 -23.18 -15.19 18.82
N VAL A 167 -21.91 -14.81 18.63
CA VAL A 167 -21.21 -14.88 17.34
C VAL A 167 -20.52 -16.25 17.22
N PRO A 168 -20.95 -17.12 16.29
CA PRO A 168 -20.34 -18.42 16.09
C PRO A 168 -19.02 -18.29 15.35
N LEU A 169 -17.96 -18.71 16.02
CA LEU A 169 -16.62 -18.80 15.49
C LEU A 169 -16.29 -20.26 15.21
N ALA A 170 -15.78 -20.53 14.03
CA ALA A 170 -15.31 -21.86 13.64
C ALA A 170 -14.02 -21.72 12.86
N ALA A 171 -13.05 -22.57 13.15
CA ALA A 171 -11.77 -22.54 12.46
C ALA A 171 -11.36 -23.94 11.99
N THR A 172 -10.76 -24.01 10.82
CA THR A 172 -9.97 -25.17 10.41
C THR A 172 -8.51 -24.86 10.68
N ALA A 173 -7.84 -25.77 11.38
CA ALA A 173 -6.42 -25.68 11.62
C ALA A 173 -5.73 -26.97 11.18
N ALA A 174 -4.55 -26.84 10.58
CA ALA A 174 -3.75 -27.98 10.14
C ALA A 174 -2.29 -27.76 10.49
N ALA A 175 -1.67 -28.76 11.11
CA ALA A 175 -0.25 -28.73 11.45
C ALA A 175 0.58 -29.30 10.29
N ALA A 176 1.80 -28.79 10.13
CA ALA A 176 2.80 -29.30 9.20
C ALA A 176 3.77 -30.27 9.90
N ASP A 177 4.71 -30.85 9.14
CA ASP A 177 5.87 -31.59 9.65
C ASP A 177 5.56 -32.72 10.65
N ASN A 178 4.43 -33.40 10.45
CA ASN A 178 3.89 -34.46 11.33
C ASN A 178 3.56 -34.01 12.76
N ALA A 179 3.47 -32.69 13.02
CA ALA A 179 2.90 -32.17 14.26
C ALA A 179 1.37 -32.33 14.27
N THR A 180 0.76 -32.15 15.45
CA THR A 180 -0.71 -32.09 15.60
C THR A 180 -1.13 -30.74 16.14
N ILE A 181 -2.36 -30.29 15.86
CA ILE A 181 -2.89 -29.06 16.47
C ILE A 181 -3.17 -29.31 17.95
N SER A 182 -2.58 -28.50 18.83
CA SER A 182 -2.73 -28.58 20.28
C SER A 182 -3.90 -27.74 20.79
N LYS A 183 -4.14 -26.56 20.20
CA LYS A 183 -5.30 -25.69 20.50
C LYS A 183 -5.55 -24.65 19.41
N VAL A 184 -6.74 -24.09 19.38
CA VAL A 184 -7.11 -22.87 18.64
C VAL A 184 -7.70 -21.85 19.61
N GLU A 185 -7.18 -20.63 19.58
CA GLU A 185 -7.71 -19.48 20.30
C GLU A 185 -8.51 -18.59 19.33
N PHE A 186 -9.53 -17.91 19.83
CA PHE A 186 -10.38 -17.02 19.06
C PHE A 186 -10.37 -15.62 19.66
N TYR A 187 -10.25 -14.59 18.83
CA TYR A 187 -10.08 -13.20 19.23
C TYR A 187 -11.09 -12.27 18.56
N ASP A 188 -11.40 -11.17 19.25
CA ASP A 188 -12.01 -9.95 18.71
C ASP A 188 -10.99 -8.82 18.86
N ASP A 189 -10.51 -8.29 17.75
CA ASP A 189 -9.30 -7.49 17.66
C ASP A 189 -8.16 -8.17 18.44
N THR A 190 -7.71 -7.54 19.54
CA THR A 190 -6.64 -8.07 20.39
C THR A 190 -7.16 -8.83 21.62
N THR A 191 -8.48 -8.91 21.79
CA THR A 191 -9.12 -9.46 23.00
C THR A 191 -9.42 -10.94 22.80
N LEU A 192 -8.83 -11.80 23.65
CA LEU A 192 -9.12 -13.24 23.63
C LEU A 192 -10.57 -13.51 24.05
N LEU A 193 -11.34 -14.13 23.15
CA LEU A 193 -12.73 -14.53 23.39
C LEU A 193 -12.81 -15.93 24.01
N GLY A 194 -11.89 -16.82 23.65
CA GLY A 194 -11.84 -18.19 24.18
C GLY A 194 -10.89 -19.13 23.44
N THR A 195 -10.77 -20.35 23.96
CA THR A 195 -9.84 -21.38 23.47
C THR A 195 -10.57 -22.71 23.29
N ASP A 196 -10.30 -23.41 22.20
CA ASP A 196 -10.75 -24.78 21.94
C ASP A 196 -9.54 -25.70 21.70
N THR A 197 -9.49 -26.84 22.36
CA THR A 197 -8.40 -27.82 22.28
C THR A 197 -8.75 -29.05 21.46
N SER A 198 -9.96 -29.12 20.90
CA SER A 198 -10.44 -30.28 20.15
C SER A 198 -11.07 -29.91 18.82
N SER A 199 -10.63 -30.56 17.74
CA SER A 199 -11.25 -30.40 16.42
C SER A 199 -12.62 -31.11 16.36
N PRO A 200 -13.67 -30.52 15.75
CA PRO A 200 -13.66 -29.22 15.04
C PRO A 200 -13.62 -28.03 16.01
N PHE A 201 -12.71 -27.09 15.75
CA PHE A 201 -12.47 -25.95 16.63
C PHE A 201 -13.57 -24.92 16.49
N THR A 202 -14.29 -24.66 17.58
CA THR A 202 -15.44 -23.75 17.60
C THR A 202 -15.50 -22.94 18.89
N LEU A 203 -15.99 -21.70 18.78
CA LEU A 203 -16.33 -20.86 19.93
C LEU A 203 -17.64 -20.14 19.66
N SER A 204 -18.42 -19.92 20.72
CA SER A 204 -19.64 -19.11 20.67
C SER A 204 -19.39 -17.82 21.46
N ALA A 205 -18.82 -16.80 20.81
CA ALA A 205 -18.44 -15.55 21.45
C ALA A 205 -19.68 -14.74 21.83
N SER A 206 -19.76 -14.21 23.05
CA SER A 206 -20.88 -13.39 23.51
C SER A 206 -20.39 -12.10 24.17
N GLY A 207 -21.25 -11.09 24.22
CA GLY A 207 -20.93 -9.80 24.85
C GLY A 207 -20.10 -8.84 24.01
N LEU A 208 -19.99 -9.07 22.70
CA LEU A 208 -19.40 -8.08 21.78
C LEU A 208 -20.21 -6.77 21.81
N THR A 209 -19.50 -5.64 21.85
CA THR A 209 -20.09 -4.30 21.90
C THR A 209 -20.76 -3.91 20.59
N VAL A 210 -21.52 -2.82 20.53
CA VAL A 210 -22.04 -2.32 19.23
C VAL A 210 -20.89 -1.67 18.46
N GLY A 211 -20.71 -2.02 17.20
CA GLY A 211 -19.66 -1.47 16.35
C GLY A 211 -19.14 -2.46 15.32
N SER A 212 -18.06 -2.08 14.64
CA SER A 212 -17.27 -3.00 13.82
C SER A 212 -16.32 -3.81 14.69
N HIS A 213 -16.06 -5.06 14.31
CA HIS A 213 -15.20 -6.01 15.01
C HIS A 213 -14.33 -6.75 14.00
N SER A 214 -13.12 -7.12 14.38
CA SER A 214 -12.20 -7.91 13.55
C SER A 214 -11.90 -9.25 14.23
N LEU A 215 -12.46 -10.35 13.70
CA LEU A 215 -12.35 -11.66 14.36
C LEU A 215 -11.22 -12.52 13.80
N VAL A 216 -10.48 -13.20 14.68
CA VAL A 216 -9.29 -14.00 14.32
C VAL A 216 -9.32 -15.37 15.01
N ALA A 217 -8.82 -16.41 14.34
CA ALA A 217 -8.49 -17.70 14.97
C ALA A 217 -6.97 -17.94 14.94
N LYS A 218 -6.39 -18.30 16.09
CA LYS A 218 -4.97 -18.60 16.28
C LYS A 218 -4.76 -20.07 16.61
N ALA A 219 -4.20 -20.85 15.71
CA ALA A 219 -3.88 -22.26 15.95
C ALA A 219 -2.48 -22.42 16.53
N TYR A 220 -2.31 -23.38 17.43
CA TYR A 220 -1.04 -23.81 18.01
C TYR A 220 -0.84 -25.29 17.71
N ASP A 221 0.38 -25.72 17.44
CA ASP A 221 0.71 -27.13 17.25
C ASP A 221 1.36 -27.76 18.50
N SER A 222 1.64 -29.07 18.41
CA SER A 222 2.23 -29.89 19.47
C SER A 222 3.72 -29.58 19.71
N LEU A 223 4.35 -28.80 18.82
CA LEU A 223 5.75 -28.40 18.90
C LEU A 223 5.90 -26.93 19.34
N GLY A 224 4.77 -26.27 19.65
CA GLY A 224 4.72 -24.93 20.21
C GLY A 224 4.69 -23.80 19.17
N ALA A 225 4.61 -24.10 17.88
CA ALA A 225 4.45 -23.07 16.84
C ALA A 225 2.97 -22.67 16.70
N SER A 226 2.72 -21.44 16.23
CA SER A 226 1.35 -20.93 16.04
C SER A 226 1.19 -20.10 14.78
N ALA A 227 -0.03 -20.03 14.24
CA ALA A 227 -0.41 -19.08 13.19
C ALA A 227 -1.86 -18.65 13.32
N GLU A 228 -2.15 -17.46 12.82
CA GLU A 228 -3.48 -16.85 12.81
C GLU A 228 -4.14 -16.96 11.43
N SER A 229 -5.47 -16.94 11.43
CA SER A 229 -6.26 -16.77 10.22
C SER A 229 -6.20 -15.32 9.74
N THR A 230 -6.56 -15.08 8.47
CA THR A 230 -6.95 -13.72 8.06
C THR A 230 -8.08 -13.21 8.95
N PRO A 231 -8.02 -11.95 9.42
CA PRO A 231 -9.13 -11.36 10.18
C PRO A 231 -10.40 -11.31 9.35
N VAL A 232 -11.53 -11.47 10.03
CA VAL A 232 -12.87 -11.37 9.45
C VAL A 232 -13.60 -10.22 10.10
N GLY A 233 -13.78 -9.13 9.34
CA GLY A 233 -14.59 -7.99 9.76
C GLY A 233 -16.06 -8.36 9.89
N ILE A 234 -16.69 -8.03 11.02
CA ILE A 234 -18.14 -8.10 11.24
C ILE A 234 -18.67 -6.79 11.82
N THR A 235 -19.99 -6.61 11.81
CA THR A 235 -20.65 -5.52 12.53
C THR A 235 -21.60 -6.07 13.59
N VAL A 236 -21.51 -5.60 14.81
CA VAL A 236 -22.51 -5.87 15.85
C VAL A 236 -23.43 -4.65 15.93
N ALA A 237 -24.67 -4.82 15.50
CA ALA A 237 -25.69 -3.79 15.55
C ALA A 237 -26.34 -3.73 16.95
N SER A 238 -26.85 -2.56 17.34
CA SER A 238 -27.56 -2.36 18.61
C SER A 238 -28.90 -3.13 18.72
N GLY A 239 -29.32 -3.80 17.64
CA GLY A 239 -30.53 -4.59 17.54
C GLY A 239 -30.50 -5.45 16.26
N PRO A 240 -31.47 -6.35 16.06
CA PRO A 240 -31.61 -7.10 14.80
C PRO A 240 -31.63 -6.16 13.60
N ALA A 241 -31.08 -6.57 12.47
CA ALA A 241 -30.96 -5.74 11.28
C ALA A 241 -31.27 -6.54 10.01
N VAL A 242 -31.79 -5.84 9.01
CA VAL A 242 -31.82 -6.29 7.62
C VAL A 242 -30.49 -5.88 6.98
N VAL A 243 -29.88 -6.78 6.20
CA VAL A 243 -28.59 -6.55 5.53
C VAL A 243 -28.80 -6.69 4.02
N ALA A 244 -28.29 -5.73 3.25
CA ALA A 244 -28.36 -5.72 1.79
C ALA A 244 -26.96 -5.76 1.14
N SER A 245 -26.82 -6.45 0.01
CA SER A 245 -25.62 -6.42 -0.82
C SER A 245 -25.93 -6.66 -2.31
N PRO A 246 -25.43 -5.85 -3.26
CA PRO A 246 -24.71 -4.60 -3.03
C PRO A 246 -25.63 -3.49 -2.50
N THR A 247 -25.05 -2.44 -1.92
CA THR A 247 -25.79 -1.25 -1.42
C THR A 247 -26.00 -0.18 -2.50
N GLN A 248 -25.31 -0.31 -3.64
CA GLN A 248 -25.43 0.50 -4.85
C GLN A 248 -25.65 -0.43 -6.04
N LEU A 249 -26.61 -0.11 -6.90
CA LEU A 249 -26.94 -0.96 -8.06
C LEU A 249 -27.22 -0.11 -9.29
N GLY A 250 -26.46 -0.31 -10.36
CA GLY A 250 -26.78 0.23 -11.68
C GLY A 250 -27.75 -0.70 -12.42
N VAL A 251 -28.90 -0.19 -12.88
CA VAL A 251 -29.84 -0.95 -13.71
C VAL A 251 -30.01 -0.24 -15.04
N GLN A 252 -29.62 -0.93 -16.12
CA GLN A 252 -29.80 -0.41 -17.48
C GLN A 252 -31.28 -0.29 -17.85
N GLN A 253 -31.63 0.75 -18.59
CA GLN A 253 -32.98 0.99 -19.12
C GLN A 253 -33.55 -0.26 -19.80
N GLY A 254 -34.77 -0.65 -19.42
CA GLY A 254 -35.46 -1.84 -19.90
C GLY A 254 -34.88 -3.18 -19.41
N LYS A 255 -33.95 -3.16 -18.45
CA LYS A 255 -33.38 -4.35 -17.81
C LYS A 255 -33.75 -4.41 -16.33
N SER A 256 -33.42 -5.55 -15.71
CA SER A 256 -33.56 -5.76 -14.28
C SER A 256 -32.18 -6.00 -13.66
N GLY A 257 -31.98 -5.47 -12.46
CA GLY A 257 -30.87 -5.82 -11.58
C GLY A 257 -31.37 -6.45 -10.29
N THR A 258 -30.50 -7.15 -9.58
CA THR A 258 -30.85 -7.80 -8.31
C THR A 258 -29.85 -7.43 -7.23
N TYR A 259 -30.34 -7.29 -6.00
CA TYR A 259 -29.52 -7.28 -4.79
C TYR A 259 -30.05 -8.30 -3.80
N ASP A 260 -29.18 -8.78 -2.93
CA ASP A 260 -29.45 -9.82 -1.95
C ASP A 260 -29.81 -9.19 -0.60
N ILE A 261 -30.79 -9.79 0.09
CA ILE A 261 -31.22 -9.47 1.46
C ILE A 261 -31.01 -10.69 2.36
N LYS A 262 -30.52 -10.44 3.57
CA LYS A 262 -30.50 -11.40 4.70
C LYS A 262 -30.82 -10.68 6.02
N LEU A 263 -31.01 -11.42 7.10
CA LEU A 263 -31.04 -10.87 8.46
C LEU A 263 -29.65 -10.97 9.11
N SER A 264 -29.38 -10.08 10.06
CA SER A 264 -28.15 -10.10 10.87
C SER A 264 -28.20 -11.13 12.01
N THR A 265 -29.39 -11.56 12.41
CA THR A 265 -29.50 -12.57 13.47
C THR A 265 -30.61 -13.57 13.19
N LYS A 266 -30.48 -14.74 13.81
CA LYS A 266 -31.48 -15.79 13.78
C LYS A 266 -32.74 -15.30 14.52
N PRO A 267 -33.88 -15.14 13.84
CA PRO A 267 -35.09 -14.70 14.52
C PRO A 267 -35.73 -15.86 15.30
N ALA A 268 -36.47 -15.53 16.37
CA ALA A 268 -37.21 -16.52 17.16
C ALA A 268 -38.46 -17.08 16.45
N SER A 269 -38.99 -16.34 15.48
CA SER A 269 -40.13 -16.71 14.64
C SER A 269 -39.91 -16.16 13.23
N ASN A 270 -40.80 -16.46 12.29
CA ASN A 270 -40.68 -15.95 10.92
C ASN A 270 -40.78 -14.42 10.90
N VAL A 271 -39.80 -13.79 10.26
CA VAL A 271 -39.73 -12.34 10.01
C VAL A 271 -40.07 -12.10 8.55
N THR A 272 -41.00 -11.18 8.30
CA THR A 272 -41.29 -10.70 6.94
C THR A 272 -40.56 -9.40 6.71
N VAL A 273 -39.64 -9.39 5.75
CA VAL A 273 -38.97 -8.18 5.27
C VAL A 273 -39.74 -7.65 4.08
N THR A 274 -40.21 -6.41 4.17
CA THR A 274 -40.90 -5.72 3.07
C THR A 274 -39.96 -4.70 2.44
N THR A 275 -39.87 -4.73 1.12
CA THR A 275 -39.03 -3.83 0.33
C THR A 275 -39.89 -2.91 -0.52
N ALA A 276 -39.65 -1.61 -0.41
CA ALA A 276 -40.33 -0.61 -1.22
C ALA A 276 -39.39 0.54 -1.61
N ARG A 277 -39.72 1.24 -2.71
CA ARG A 277 -39.07 2.50 -3.06
C ARG A 277 -39.47 3.55 -2.03
N ALA A 278 -38.49 4.07 -1.29
CA ALA A 278 -38.71 5.11 -0.28
C ALA A 278 -38.68 6.51 -0.88
N SER A 279 -37.82 6.75 -1.87
CA SER A 279 -37.65 8.06 -2.52
C SER A 279 -37.00 7.94 -3.91
N GLY A 280 -36.97 9.04 -4.66
CA GLY A 280 -36.23 9.17 -5.92
C GLY A 280 -37.02 8.76 -7.17
N ALA A 281 -36.29 8.37 -8.22
CA ALA A 281 -36.82 8.17 -9.58
C ALA A 281 -37.98 7.16 -9.64
N SER A 282 -39.09 7.57 -10.27
CA SER A 282 -40.29 6.73 -10.39
C SER A 282 -40.15 5.58 -11.38
N GLY A 283 -39.20 5.69 -12.32
CA GLY A 283 -38.90 4.68 -13.36
C GLY A 283 -38.15 3.45 -12.86
N LEU A 284 -37.83 3.39 -11.56
CA LEU A 284 -37.26 2.21 -10.91
C LEU A 284 -38.32 1.57 -10.00
N SER A 285 -38.64 0.29 -10.23
CA SER A 285 -39.68 -0.43 -9.48
C SER A 285 -39.22 -1.80 -9.00
N VAL A 286 -39.67 -2.20 -7.81
CA VAL A 286 -39.48 -3.58 -7.31
C VAL A 286 -40.42 -4.50 -8.10
N THR A 287 -39.87 -5.42 -8.87
CA THR A 287 -40.66 -6.37 -9.69
C THR A 287 -40.67 -7.79 -9.12
N ALA A 288 -39.73 -8.13 -8.24
CA ALA A 288 -39.75 -9.35 -7.44
C ALA A 288 -39.07 -9.14 -6.08
N GLY A 289 -39.45 -9.93 -5.06
CA GLY A 289 -38.87 -9.83 -3.72
C GLY A 289 -39.38 -8.64 -2.90
N ALA A 290 -40.53 -8.06 -3.24
CA ALA A 290 -41.16 -6.98 -2.46
C ALA A 290 -41.54 -7.41 -1.02
N SER A 291 -41.77 -8.71 -0.81
CA SER A 291 -41.96 -9.32 0.51
C SER A 291 -41.21 -10.63 0.58
N LEU A 292 -40.27 -10.74 1.52
CA LEU A 292 -39.41 -11.90 1.72
C LEU A 292 -39.60 -12.42 3.15
N THR A 293 -39.74 -13.74 3.30
CA THR A 293 -39.91 -14.39 4.60
C THR A 293 -38.62 -15.07 5.03
N PHE A 294 -38.11 -14.66 6.18
CA PHE A 294 -36.95 -15.24 6.84
C PHE A 294 -37.41 -16.02 8.07
N THR A 295 -37.18 -17.32 8.07
CA THR A 295 -37.42 -18.26 9.16
C THR A 295 -36.17 -18.40 10.03
N PRO A 296 -36.29 -19.01 11.22
CA PRO A 296 -35.12 -19.37 12.02
C PRO A 296 -34.10 -20.28 11.29
N SER A 297 -34.47 -20.93 10.19
CA SER A 297 -33.59 -21.84 9.43
C SER A 297 -32.96 -21.23 8.18
N ASN A 298 -33.46 -20.11 7.66
CA ASN A 298 -32.97 -19.50 6.42
C ASN A 298 -32.60 -18.01 6.56
N TRP A 299 -32.61 -17.45 7.77
CA TRP A 299 -32.38 -16.03 8.04
C TRP A 299 -31.09 -15.45 7.46
N SER A 300 -30.02 -16.25 7.43
CA SER A 300 -28.70 -15.87 6.90
C SER A 300 -28.52 -16.23 5.42
N THR A 301 -29.46 -16.96 4.83
CA THR A 301 -29.45 -17.29 3.40
C THR A 301 -29.93 -16.08 2.61
N ALA A 302 -29.07 -15.57 1.73
CA ALA A 302 -29.40 -14.46 0.83
C ALA A 302 -30.66 -14.76 0.00
N GLN A 303 -31.62 -13.85 0.02
CA GLN A 303 -32.82 -13.86 -0.82
C GLN A 303 -32.84 -12.61 -1.69
N LYS A 304 -33.25 -12.76 -2.96
CA LYS A 304 -33.12 -11.70 -3.97
C LYS A 304 -34.29 -10.72 -3.97
N VAL A 305 -33.97 -9.44 -4.04
CA VAL A 305 -34.86 -8.38 -4.53
C VAL A 305 -34.50 -8.08 -5.97
N THR A 306 -35.50 -7.95 -6.84
CA THR A 306 -35.32 -7.55 -8.24
C THR A 306 -35.91 -6.17 -8.47
N VAL A 307 -35.09 -5.26 -9.00
CA VAL A 307 -35.51 -3.91 -9.42
C VAL A 307 -35.40 -3.82 -10.92
N THR A 308 -36.44 -3.29 -11.56
CA THR A 308 -36.49 -3.08 -13.02
C THR A 308 -36.52 -1.59 -13.31
N ALA A 309 -35.70 -1.19 -14.28
CA ALA A 309 -35.73 0.14 -14.86
C ALA A 309 -36.71 0.17 -16.04
N ASP A 310 -37.46 1.26 -16.15
CA ASP A 310 -38.26 1.57 -17.33
C ASP A 310 -37.39 1.64 -18.59
N ALA A 311 -38.02 1.60 -19.76
CA ALA A 311 -37.31 1.63 -21.05
C ALA A 311 -36.60 2.98 -21.33
N SER A 312 -36.87 4.01 -20.54
CA SER A 312 -36.30 5.35 -20.64
C SER A 312 -36.45 6.09 -19.32
N GLY A 313 -35.44 6.88 -18.95
CA GLY A 313 -35.42 7.61 -17.69
C GLY A 313 -34.00 7.89 -17.24
N THR A 314 -33.85 8.63 -16.16
CA THR A 314 -32.54 8.97 -15.57
C THR A 314 -32.69 9.17 -14.06
N GLY A 315 -31.60 8.99 -13.33
CA GLY A 315 -31.51 9.29 -11.91
C GLY A 315 -31.57 8.06 -11.03
N SER A 316 -31.65 8.28 -9.72
CA SER A 316 -31.56 7.21 -8.73
C SER A 316 -32.77 7.18 -7.81
N ALA A 317 -33.03 6.01 -7.23
CA ALA A 317 -34.06 5.79 -6.22
C ALA A 317 -33.50 5.00 -5.05
N THR A 318 -33.93 5.35 -3.83
CA THR A 318 -33.58 4.59 -2.62
C THR A 318 -34.68 3.58 -2.33
N PHE A 319 -34.29 2.33 -2.19
CA PHE A 319 -35.16 1.22 -1.80
C PHE A 319 -34.84 0.83 -0.37
N GLU A 320 -35.87 0.78 0.48
CA GLU A 320 -35.74 0.39 1.87
C GLU A 320 -36.35 -0.99 2.10
N SER A 321 -35.55 -1.88 2.68
CA SER A 321 -35.99 -3.20 3.14
C SER A 321 -36.16 -3.15 4.66
N THR A 322 -37.40 -3.35 5.11
CA THR A 322 -37.83 -3.10 6.49
C THR A 322 -38.47 -4.33 7.11
N ALA A 323 -38.24 -4.55 8.39
CA ALA A 323 -38.94 -5.54 9.20
C ALA A 323 -39.15 -5.00 10.61
N THR A 324 -40.29 -5.34 11.23
CA THR A 324 -40.60 -4.89 12.60
C THR A 324 -39.50 -5.33 13.56
N GLY A 325 -39.03 -4.39 14.39
CA GLY A 325 -37.96 -4.64 15.37
C GLY A 325 -36.57 -4.82 14.76
N HIS A 326 -36.39 -4.57 13.46
CA HIS A 326 -35.10 -4.62 12.79
C HIS A 326 -34.68 -3.25 12.25
N ALA A 327 -33.39 -2.93 12.33
CA ALA A 327 -32.82 -1.83 11.56
C ALA A 327 -33.00 -2.11 10.06
N LYS A 328 -33.39 -1.08 9.31
CA LYS A 328 -33.66 -1.18 7.87
C LYS A 328 -32.37 -1.23 7.05
N ALA A 329 -32.40 -1.94 5.93
CA ALA A 329 -31.36 -1.83 4.90
C ALA A 329 -31.81 -0.81 3.84
N SER A 330 -30.87 -0.03 3.30
CA SER A 330 -31.13 0.90 2.19
C SER A 330 -30.21 0.56 1.01
N VAL A 331 -30.79 0.46 -0.18
CA VAL A 331 -30.06 0.27 -1.44
C VAL A 331 -30.38 1.43 -2.37
N THR A 332 -29.35 2.09 -2.90
CA THR A 332 -29.54 3.12 -3.93
C THR A 332 -29.40 2.48 -5.29
N VAL A 333 -30.46 2.56 -6.09
CA VAL A 333 -30.48 2.02 -7.45
C VAL A 333 -30.45 3.18 -8.42
N THR A 334 -29.55 3.15 -9.40
CA THR A 334 -29.39 4.18 -10.43
C THR A 334 -29.83 3.62 -11.78
N GLU A 335 -30.70 4.35 -12.46
CA GLU A 335 -31.11 4.04 -13.83
C GLU A 335 -30.01 4.48 -14.81
N LEU A 336 -29.48 3.51 -15.56
CA LEU A 336 -28.38 3.71 -16.51
C LEU A 336 -28.87 3.60 -17.95
N ALA A 337 -28.21 4.27 -18.89
CA ALA A 337 -28.45 4.08 -20.31
C ALA A 337 -28.14 2.63 -20.75
N ALA A 338 -28.88 2.11 -21.73
CA ALA A 338 -28.84 0.69 -22.13
C ALA A 338 -27.47 0.17 -22.62
N ALA A 339 -26.53 1.04 -23.00
CA ALA A 339 -25.20 0.67 -23.52
C ALA A 339 -24.08 0.68 -22.46
N LYS A 340 -24.35 1.08 -21.21
CA LYS A 340 -23.31 1.36 -20.21
C LYS A 340 -23.09 0.19 -19.25
N ALA A 341 -22.40 -0.86 -19.69
CA ALA A 341 -22.13 -2.03 -18.84
C ALA A 341 -21.04 -1.74 -17.80
N TYR A 342 -20.04 -0.92 -18.16
CA TYR A 342 -18.95 -0.59 -17.25
C TYR A 342 -19.34 0.48 -16.22
N ASP A 343 -20.35 1.34 -16.48
CA ASP A 343 -20.93 2.19 -15.43
C ASP A 343 -21.59 1.34 -14.33
N ALA A 344 -22.19 0.19 -14.68
CA ALA A 344 -22.73 -0.74 -13.68
C ALA A 344 -21.62 -1.40 -12.85
N ARG A 345 -20.49 -1.76 -13.46
CA ARG A 345 -19.29 -2.26 -12.75
C ARG A 345 -18.68 -1.20 -11.83
N PHE A 346 -18.62 0.05 -12.29
CA PHE A 346 -18.22 1.18 -11.46
C PHE A 346 -19.11 1.29 -10.22
N LEU A 347 -20.44 1.25 -10.38
CA LEU A 347 -21.36 1.38 -9.25
C LEU A 347 -21.27 0.21 -8.27
N ASP A 348 -21.02 -1.01 -8.74
CA ASP A 348 -20.78 -2.17 -7.87
C ASP A 348 -19.49 -2.01 -7.05
N MET A 349 -18.37 -1.66 -7.71
CA MET A 349 -17.12 -1.36 -7.00
C MET A 349 -17.27 -0.20 -6.02
N TYR A 350 -17.93 0.89 -6.43
CA TYR A 350 -18.23 2.02 -5.56
C TYR A 350 -19.07 1.57 -4.34
N GLY A 351 -20.04 0.70 -4.55
CA GLY A 351 -20.84 0.08 -3.48
C GLY A 351 -19.98 -0.75 -2.51
N LYS A 352 -19.04 -1.55 -3.01
CA LYS A 352 -18.09 -2.31 -2.19
C LYS A 352 -17.16 -1.39 -1.39
N ILE A 353 -16.60 -0.36 -2.02
CA ILE A 353 -15.68 0.59 -1.37
C ILE A 353 -16.40 1.37 -0.28
N THR A 354 -17.60 1.89 -0.56
CA THR A 354 -18.35 2.75 0.38
C THR A 354 -19.22 1.99 1.37
N ASN A 355 -19.24 0.66 1.31
CA ASN A 355 -19.91 -0.16 2.32
C ASN A 355 -19.08 -0.11 3.63
N PRO A 356 -19.62 0.43 4.73
CA PRO A 356 -18.89 0.51 5.99
C PRO A 356 -18.44 -0.86 6.52
N ALA A 357 -19.14 -1.95 6.15
CA ALA A 357 -18.76 -3.30 6.55
C ALA A 357 -17.47 -3.81 5.88
N ASN A 358 -17.02 -3.16 4.81
CA ASN A 358 -15.81 -3.53 4.09
C ASN A 358 -14.55 -2.78 4.60
N GLY A 359 -14.69 -1.87 5.57
CA GLY A 359 -13.55 -1.35 6.33
C GLY A 359 -12.63 -0.38 5.60
N TYR A 360 -12.99 0.16 4.43
CA TYR A 360 -12.15 1.13 3.71
C TYR A 360 -12.03 2.49 4.41
N PHE A 361 -12.94 2.80 5.32
CA PHE A 361 -13.04 4.12 5.94
C PHE A 361 -13.09 4.00 7.47
N SER A 362 -12.46 4.97 8.14
CA SER A 362 -12.61 5.16 9.57
C SER A 362 -14.03 5.61 9.94
N PRO A 363 -14.40 5.64 11.24
CA PRO A 363 -15.67 6.18 11.71
C PRO A 363 -15.92 7.65 11.32
N GLU A 364 -14.85 8.44 11.14
CA GLU A 364 -14.91 9.83 10.66
C GLU A 364 -15.17 9.93 9.14
N GLY A 365 -15.15 8.80 8.43
CA GLY A 365 -15.27 8.72 6.97
C GLY A 365 -13.95 8.94 6.23
N ILE A 366 -12.81 8.87 6.92
CA ILE A 366 -11.47 9.04 6.34
C ILE A 366 -11.05 7.73 5.66
N PRO A 367 -10.64 7.74 4.37
CA PRO A 367 -10.18 6.52 3.74
C PRO A 367 -8.87 6.08 4.40
N TYR A 368 -8.75 4.81 4.76
CA TYR A 368 -7.45 4.23 5.11
C TYR A 368 -6.59 4.05 3.85
N HIS A 369 -5.29 3.81 4.02
CA HIS A 369 -4.42 3.39 2.91
C HIS A 369 -4.87 2.03 2.36
N SER A 370 -5.22 1.09 3.24
CA SER A 370 -5.79 -0.21 2.90
C SER A 370 -6.74 -0.71 3.98
N VAL A 371 -7.61 -1.65 3.62
CA VAL A 371 -8.47 -2.36 4.59
C VAL A 371 -7.63 -3.20 5.56
N GLU A 372 -6.55 -3.81 5.07
CA GLU A 372 -5.64 -4.56 5.92
C GLU A 372 -4.68 -3.62 6.66
N THR A 373 -4.45 -3.87 7.95
CA THR A 373 -3.60 -3.07 8.83
C THR A 373 -2.10 -3.33 8.65
N LEU A 374 -1.71 -4.58 8.38
CA LEU A 374 -0.31 -4.97 8.17
C LEU A 374 0.11 -4.76 6.73
N ILE A 375 0.62 -3.57 6.45
CA ILE A 375 1.22 -3.20 5.17
C ILE A 375 2.33 -2.17 5.37
N VAL A 376 3.44 -2.33 4.66
CA VAL A 376 4.59 -1.42 4.72
C VAL A 376 5.13 -1.22 3.30
N GLU A 377 5.07 0.01 2.76
CA GLU A 377 5.48 0.28 1.37
C GLU A 377 5.78 1.75 1.07
N ALA A 378 5.08 2.68 1.71
CA ALA A 378 5.35 4.11 1.74
C ALA A 378 4.79 4.70 3.04
N PRO A 379 3.46 4.58 3.32
CA PRO A 379 3.03 4.42 4.70
C PRO A 379 3.58 3.11 5.25
N ASP A 380 3.72 3.04 6.56
CA ASP A 380 4.27 1.91 7.27
C ASP A 380 3.24 1.17 8.14
N GLN A 381 1.96 1.56 8.05
CA GLN A 381 0.80 0.87 8.59
C GLN A 381 -0.46 1.18 7.75
N GLY A 382 -1.34 0.19 7.55
CA GLY A 382 -2.43 0.28 6.55
C GLY A 382 -3.61 1.18 6.90
N HIS A 383 -3.79 1.46 8.18
CA HIS A 383 -4.74 2.43 8.71
C HIS A 383 -4.11 3.80 8.97
N GLU A 384 -2.87 4.01 8.56
CA GLU A 384 -2.48 5.33 8.12
C GLU A 384 -3.29 5.70 6.88
N THR A 385 -3.28 6.97 6.52
CA THR A 385 -3.80 7.46 5.26
C THR A 385 -2.85 8.49 4.68
N THR A 386 -3.05 8.78 3.41
CA THR A 386 -2.20 9.67 2.65
C THR A 386 -3.04 10.71 1.92
N SER A 387 -2.41 11.85 1.62
CA SER A 387 -2.97 12.83 0.67
C SER A 387 -3.30 12.18 -0.68
N GLU A 388 -2.54 11.15 -1.07
CA GLU A 388 -2.85 10.29 -2.21
C GLU A 388 -4.23 9.64 -2.05
N ALA A 389 -4.50 8.92 -0.96
CA ALA A 389 -5.80 8.28 -0.71
C ALA A 389 -6.96 9.30 -0.75
N TYR A 390 -6.78 10.49 -0.17
CA TYR A 390 -7.75 11.59 -0.28
C TYR A 390 -7.97 12.06 -1.73
N SER A 391 -6.90 12.20 -2.52
CA SER A 391 -7.00 12.60 -3.92
C SER A 391 -7.71 11.55 -4.78
N TYR A 392 -7.54 10.26 -4.48
CA TYR A 392 -8.29 9.16 -5.11
C TYR A 392 -9.76 9.14 -4.66
N LEU A 393 -10.06 9.47 -3.39
CA LEU A 393 -11.43 9.61 -2.91
C LEU A 393 -12.14 10.72 -3.69
N LEU A 394 -11.51 11.90 -3.83
CA LEU A 394 -12.08 13.01 -4.61
C LEU A 394 -12.39 12.59 -6.04
N TRP A 395 -11.48 11.85 -6.69
CA TRP A 395 -11.66 11.41 -8.06
C TRP A 395 -12.75 10.34 -8.21
N LEU A 396 -12.80 9.37 -7.28
CA LEU A 396 -13.87 8.38 -7.18
C LEU A 396 -15.24 9.07 -7.05
N GLN A 397 -15.33 10.10 -6.21
CA GLN A 397 -16.56 10.85 -6.00
C GLN A 397 -16.93 11.76 -7.19
N ALA A 398 -15.95 12.29 -7.91
CA ALA A 398 -16.21 13.00 -9.16
C ALA A 398 -16.80 12.06 -10.22
N MET A 399 -16.25 10.84 -10.36
CA MET A 399 -16.81 9.82 -11.26
C MET A 399 -18.21 9.39 -10.81
N TYR A 400 -18.46 9.27 -9.50
CA TYR A 400 -19.81 9.00 -8.98
C TYR A 400 -20.80 10.09 -9.40
N GLY A 401 -20.41 11.37 -9.28
CA GLY A 401 -21.20 12.50 -9.78
C GLY A 401 -21.44 12.45 -11.28
N LYS A 402 -20.44 12.05 -12.08
CA LYS A 402 -20.62 11.82 -13.53
C LYS A 402 -21.65 10.73 -13.83
N VAL A 403 -21.59 9.60 -13.12
CA VAL A 403 -22.45 8.44 -13.40
C VAL A 403 -23.88 8.66 -12.89
N THR A 404 -24.05 9.33 -11.75
CA THR A 404 -25.35 9.43 -11.05
C THR A 404 -25.99 10.81 -11.11
N GLY A 405 -25.20 11.85 -11.36
CA GLY A 405 -25.60 13.25 -11.21
C GLY A 405 -25.65 13.74 -9.76
N ASP A 406 -25.26 12.94 -8.77
CA ASP A 406 -25.14 13.36 -7.36
C ASP A 406 -23.74 13.89 -7.06
N TRP A 407 -23.61 15.21 -7.04
CA TRP A 407 -22.35 15.92 -6.73
C TRP A 407 -22.14 16.16 -5.24
N SER A 408 -23.10 15.78 -4.37
CA SER A 408 -22.97 15.98 -2.92
C SER A 408 -21.79 15.21 -2.34
N LYS A 409 -21.46 14.05 -2.90
CA LYS A 409 -20.36 13.19 -2.44
C LYS A 409 -18.99 13.78 -2.75
N PHE A 410 -18.82 14.38 -3.93
CA PHE A 410 -17.60 15.10 -4.30
C PHE A 410 -17.34 16.29 -3.35
N ASN A 411 -18.36 17.12 -3.12
CA ASN A 411 -18.27 18.24 -2.19
C ASN A 411 -18.02 17.78 -0.74
N GLY A 412 -18.65 16.67 -0.32
CA GLY A 412 -18.45 16.08 1.00
C GLY A 412 -17.03 15.55 1.21
N ALA A 413 -16.46 14.88 0.21
CA ALA A 413 -15.08 14.41 0.24
C ALA A 413 -14.08 15.58 0.30
N TRP A 414 -14.35 16.69 -0.40
CA TRP A 414 -13.52 17.90 -0.28
C TRP A 414 -13.59 18.51 1.12
N ALA A 415 -14.78 18.61 1.70
CA ALA A 415 -14.96 19.11 3.07
C ALA A 415 -14.26 18.21 4.11
N LEU A 416 -14.27 16.89 3.89
CA LEU A 416 -13.54 15.93 4.72
C LEU A 416 -12.03 16.16 4.64
N MET A 417 -11.49 16.30 3.42
CA MET A 417 -10.07 16.60 3.19
C MET A 417 -9.65 17.93 3.83
N GLU A 418 -10.41 19.01 3.65
CA GLU A 418 -10.14 20.31 4.28
C GLU A 418 -10.14 20.22 5.82
N LYS A 419 -11.00 19.37 6.38
CA LYS A 419 -11.12 19.21 7.82
C LYS A 419 -9.95 18.45 8.43
N TYR A 420 -9.48 17.40 7.75
CA TYR A 420 -8.59 16.42 8.36
C TYR A 420 -7.20 16.34 7.74
N MET A 421 -7.02 16.71 6.47
CA MET A 421 -5.74 16.57 5.77
C MET A 421 -5.05 17.89 5.46
N ILE A 422 -5.79 19.00 5.41
CA ILE A 422 -5.22 20.35 5.28
C ILE A 422 -5.07 20.96 6.69
N PRO A 423 -3.86 21.30 7.15
CA PRO A 423 -3.67 21.92 8.45
C PRO A 423 -4.47 23.22 8.59
N THR A 424 -5.28 23.33 9.64
CA THR A 424 -6.03 24.57 9.94
C THR A 424 -5.09 25.64 10.51
N HIS A 425 -5.56 26.88 10.67
CA HIS A 425 -4.74 27.90 11.34
C HIS A 425 -4.28 27.47 12.75
N ALA A 426 -5.10 26.71 13.49
CA ALA A 426 -4.71 26.21 14.81
C ALA A 426 -3.57 25.18 14.75
N ASP A 427 -3.43 24.47 13.62
CA ASP A 427 -2.37 23.50 13.36
C ASP A 427 -1.06 24.18 12.89
N GLN A 428 -1.17 25.32 12.18
CA GLN A 428 -0.06 26.13 11.67
C GLN A 428 -0.09 27.59 12.20
N PRO A 429 -0.10 27.82 13.54
CA PRO A 429 -0.50 29.10 14.14
C PRO A 429 0.49 30.26 13.96
N THR A 430 1.74 29.98 13.61
CA THR A 430 2.82 30.98 13.58
C THR A 430 3.30 31.34 12.18
N THR A 431 2.54 30.97 11.14
CA THR A 431 2.82 31.29 9.73
C THR A 431 3.09 32.77 9.46
N SER A 432 2.54 33.67 10.29
CA SER A 432 2.79 35.12 10.24
C SER A 432 4.23 35.54 10.52
N PHE A 433 5.07 34.69 11.12
CA PHE A 433 6.51 34.95 11.31
C PHE A 433 7.37 34.59 10.09
N TYR A 434 6.77 34.06 9.03
CA TYR A 434 7.49 33.70 7.82
C TYR A 434 8.12 34.94 7.15
N ASN A 435 9.39 34.80 6.76
CA ASN A 435 10.14 35.85 6.06
C ASN A 435 10.51 35.37 4.66
N ALA A 436 9.81 35.86 3.63
CA ALA A 436 10.04 35.47 2.24
C ALA A 436 11.46 35.79 1.73
N SER A 437 12.15 36.77 2.30
CA SER A 437 13.55 37.09 1.94
C SER A 437 14.57 36.14 2.58
N LYS A 438 14.15 35.33 3.56
CA LYS A 438 14.95 34.29 4.21
C LYS A 438 14.03 33.10 4.53
N PRO A 439 13.62 32.34 3.50
CA PRO A 439 12.53 31.37 3.61
C PRO A 439 12.87 30.16 4.47
N ALA A 440 14.15 29.79 4.60
CA ALA A 440 14.63 28.72 5.46
C ALA A 440 16.13 28.90 5.78
N THR A 441 16.68 28.05 6.64
CA THR A 441 18.12 27.87 6.82
C THR A 441 18.54 26.55 6.19
N TYR A 442 19.66 26.55 5.46
CA TYR A 442 20.15 25.36 4.77
C TYR A 442 20.62 24.27 5.74
N ALA A 443 20.31 23.02 5.42
CA ALA A 443 21.02 21.82 5.87
C ALA A 443 21.26 20.90 4.66
N PRO A 444 22.42 20.22 4.58
CA PRO A 444 22.66 19.24 3.53
C PRO A 444 21.77 18.01 3.73
N GLU A 445 21.32 17.39 2.65
CA GLU A 445 20.94 15.97 2.71
C GLU A 445 22.23 15.12 2.73
N LEU A 446 22.15 13.99 3.43
CA LEU A 446 23.25 13.04 3.60
C LEU A 446 22.81 11.69 3.00
N ASP A 447 23.76 10.84 2.65
CA ASP A 447 23.47 9.69 1.80
C ASP A 447 22.80 8.56 2.59
N THR A 448 23.17 8.38 3.87
CA THR A 448 22.65 7.30 4.73
C THR A 448 22.10 7.80 6.07
N PRO A 449 21.12 7.09 6.67
CA PRO A 449 20.49 7.52 7.94
C PRO A 449 21.46 7.74 9.10
N ASN A 450 22.60 7.04 9.10
CA ASN A 450 23.62 7.15 10.15
C ASN A 450 24.46 8.43 10.13
N GLU A 451 24.33 9.25 9.10
CA GLU A 451 25.00 10.54 9.02
C GLU A 451 24.16 11.67 9.63
N TYR A 452 22.88 11.41 9.92
CA TYR A 452 21.96 12.34 10.57
C TYR A 452 22.16 12.37 12.10
N PRO A 453 21.91 13.51 12.77
CA PRO A 453 21.20 14.70 12.29
C PRO A 453 22.03 15.63 11.39
N ALA A 454 21.42 16.14 10.32
CA ALA A 454 22.05 17.07 9.38
C ALA A 454 22.16 18.48 9.98
N LYS A 455 23.38 19.01 10.08
CA LYS A 455 23.63 20.29 10.77
C LYS A 455 23.17 21.50 9.94
N LEU A 456 22.43 22.41 10.57
CA LEU A 456 22.08 23.70 9.97
C LEU A 456 23.34 24.56 9.73
N ASP A 457 23.44 25.14 8.54
CA ASP A 457 24.53 26.03 8.16
C ASP A 457 23.97 27.39 7.70
N GLN A 458 24.12 28.38 8.58
CA GLN A 458 23.67 29.75 8.34
C GLN A 458 24.55 30.52 7.34
N SER A 459 25.74 30.01 7.01
CA SER A 459 26.66 30.65 6.07
C SER A 459 26.29 30.40 4.61
N VAL A 460 25.46 29.38 4.33
CA VAL A 460 24.99 29.04 3.00
C VAL A 460 23.85 29.99 2.59
N PRO A 461 23.98 30.76 1.49
CA PRO A 461 22.93 31.65 1.03
C PRO A 461 21.68 30.88 0.59
N VAL A 462 20.49 31.36 0.95
CA VAL A 462 19.21 30.88 0.42
C VAL A 462 18.58 31.96 -0.46
N GLY A 463 17.77 31.57 -1.45
CA GLY A 463 17.04 32.53 -2.29
C GLY A 463 15.83 33.14 -1.61
N SER A 464 15.20 34.10 -2.29
CA SER A 464 13.92 34.68 -1.87
C SER A 464 12.74 33.87 -2.42
N ASP A 465 11.70 33.68 -1.62
CA ASP A 465 10.40 33.17 -2.05
C ASP A 465 9.59 34.28 -2.76
N PRO A 466 9.33 34.15 -4.07
CA PRO A 466 8.64 35.20 -4.83
C PRO A 466 7.11 35.11 -4.78
N ILE A 467 6.52 34.05 -4.23
CA ILE A 467 5.07 33.82 -4.30
C ILE A 467 4.33 34.02 -2.98
N ALA A 468 5.02 34.02 -1.82
CA ALA A 468 4.36 34.20 -0.53
C ALA A 468 3.52 35.49 -0.41
N GLY A 469 4.09 36.64 -0.79
CA GLY A 469 3.38 37.92 -0.71
C GLY A 469 2.19 37.99 -1.67
N GLU A 470 2.30 37.32 -2.82
CA GLU A 470 1.24 37.21 -3.81
C GLU A 470 0.08 36.33 -3.30
N LEU A 471 0.40 35.16 -2.73
CA LEU A 471 -0.58 34.25 -2.13
C LEU A 471 -1.33 34.91 -0.97
N LYS A 472 -0.60 35.60 -0.08
CA LYS A 472 -1.20 36.38 1.01
C LYS A 472 -2.16 37.44 0.47
N SER A 473 -1.77 38.15 -0.59
CA SER A 473 -2.63 39.18 -1.21
C SER A 473 -3.87 38.56 -1.85
N ALA A 474 -3.76 37.37 -2.44
CA ALA A 474 -4.86 36.66 -3.06
C ALA A 474 -5.88 36.12 -2.02
N TYR A 475 -5.40 35.57 -0.90
CA TYR A 475 -6.23 34.78 0.02
C TYR A 475 -6.40 35.38 1.42
N GLY A 476 -5.69 36.46 1.75
CA GLY A 476 -5.85 37.17 3.02
C GLY A 476 -5.31 36.44 4.24
N THR A 477 -4.49 35.39 4.05
CA THR A 477 -3.86 34.61 5.12
C THR A 477 -2.42 34.24 4.76
N ASP A 478 -1.58 34.07 5.78
CA ASP A 478 -0.23 33.50 5.63
C ASP A 478 -0.26 31.96 5.63
N ASP A 479 -1.38 31.34 6.00
CA ASP A 479 -1.51 29.88 6.05
C ASP A 479 -1.36 29.26 4.65
N VAL A 480 -0.80 28.05 4.63
CA VAL A 480 -0.69 27.24 3.42
C VAL A 480 -1.96 26.41 3.25
N TYR A 481 -2.54 26.44 2.05
CA TYR A 481 -3.69 25.61 1.68
C TYR A 481 -3.24 24.47 0.74
N GLY A 482 -2.70 23.42 1.34
CA GLY A 482 -2.27 22.18 0.67
C GLY A 482 -2.32 21.02 1.67
N MET A 483 -2.43 19.80 1.18
CA MET A 483 -2.54 18.63 2.06
C MET A 483 -1.19 18.37 2.74
N HIS A 484 -1.22 18.03 4.04
CA HIS A 484 -0.12 17.23 4.57
C HIS A 484 -0.15 15.84 3.95
N TRP A 485 0.99 15.15 3.83
CA TRP A 485 1.05 13.90 3.09
C TRP A 485 0.62 12.65 3.88
N LEU A 486 0.82 12.58 5.21
CA LEU A 486 0.60 11.38 6.01
C LEU A 486 -0.20 11.65 7.29
N GLN A 487 -1.06 10.71 7.65
CA GLN A 487 -1.87 10.78 8.86
C GLN A 487 -2.10 9.38 9.44
N ASP A 488 -1.92 9.25 10.75
CA ASP A 488 -2.29 8.07 11.52
C ASP A 488 -3.77 8.21 11.91
N VAL A 489 -4.66 7.49 11.21
CA VAL A 489 -6.11 7.74 11.29
C VAL A 489 -6.70 7.25 12.61
N ASP A 490 -6.24 6.10 13.09
CA ASP A 490 -6.73 5.45 14.31
C ASP A 490 -5.90 5.82 15.55
N ASN A 491 -4.90 6.70 15.40
CA ASN A 491 -3.95 7.08 16.44
C ASN A 491 -3.18 5.86 17.00
N VAL A 492 -2.83 4.90 16.13
CA VAL A 492 -2.10 3.67 16.47
C VAL A 492 -0.73 3.99 17.08
N TYR A 493 -0.05 5.02 16.56
CA TYR A 493 1.21 5.50 17.11
C TYR A 493 1.02 6.24 18.44
N GLY A 494 -0.15 6.81 18.68
CA GLY A 494 -0.53 7.42 19.94
C GLY A 494 -0.04 8.86 20.13
N TYR A 495 0.35 9.57 19.07
CA TYR A 495 0.74 10.98 19.19
C TYR A 495 -0.45 11.87 19.52
N GLY A 496 -1.61 11.65 18.90
CA GLY A 496 -2.82 12.44 19.12
C GLY A 496 -2.68 13.88 18.61
N ASN A 497 -2.01 14.09 17.48
CA ASN A 497 -1.92 15.38 16.78
C ASN A 497 -3.18 15.64 15.96
N THR A 498 -4.32 15.70 16.65
CA THR A 498 -5.62 15.80 16.00
C THR A 498 -5.78 17.14 15.30
N PRO A 499 -6.22 17.15 14.02
CA PRO A 499 -6.51 18.37 13.29
C PRO A 499 -7.37 19.35 14.09
N GLY A 500 -7.01 20.63 14.06
CA GLY A 500 -7.64 21.68 14.88
C GLY A 500 -6.79 22.13 16.08
N GLY A 501 -5.49 21.89 16.06
CA GLY A 501 -4.50 22.49 16.97
C GLY A 501 -4.13 21.64 18.18
N THR A 502 -4.49 20.35 18.21
CA THR A 502 -4.02 19.46 19.29
C THR A 502 -2.58 19.04 19.01
N CYS A 503 -1.69 19.24 19.99
CA CYS A 503 -0.27 18.89 19.88
C CYS A 503 0.10 17.84 20.95
N GLU A 504 0.50 16.66 20.49
CA GLU A 504 0.85 15.48 21.28
C GLU A 504 -0.20 15.12 22.34
N GLY A 505 -1.47 15.03 21.93
CA GLY A 505 -2.59 14.70 22.82
C GLY A 505 -2.46 13.34 23.52
N GLY A 506 -1.66 12.42 22.96
CA GLY A 506 -1.31 11.12 23.52
C GLY A 506 -2.22 9.97 23.09
N PRO A 507 -1.94 8.74 23.57
CA PRO A 507 -2.56 7.50 23.05
C PRO A 507 -4.04 7.35 23.41
N THR A 508 -4.57 8.16 24.34
CA THR A 508 -5.99 8.15 24.69
C THR A 508 -6.85 9.06 23.80
N LYS A 509 -6.23 9.80 22.88
CA LYS A 509 -6.95 10.58 21.87
C LYS A 509 -7.54 9.65 20.82
N THR A 510 -8.77 9.96 20.41
CA THR A 510 -9.48 9.29 19.33
C THR A 510 -9.43 10.13 18.06
N GLY A 511 -9.37 9.46 16.91
CA GLY A 511 -9.38 10.10 15.60
C GLY A 511 -7.98 10.44 15.09
N PRO A 512 -7.91 11.06 13.90
CA PRO A 512 -6.68 11.15 13.14
C PRO A 512 -5.60 11.98 13.82
N SER A 513 -4.34 11.66 13.54
CA SER A 513 -3.15 12.33 14.04
C SER A 513 -2.19 12.64 12.89
N TYR A 514 -1.83 13.91 12.72
CA TYR A 514 -0.80 14.29 11.74
C TYR A 514 0.59 13.81 12.17
N ILE A 515 1.20 12.94 11.37
CA ILE A 515 2.51 12.31 11.60
C ILE A 515 3.38 12.41 10.36
N ASN A 516 4.67 12.13 10.49
CA ASN A 516 5.57 12.02 9.34
C ASN A 516 6.66 10.97 9.64
N THR A 517 7.37 10.52 8.61
CA THR A 517 8.38 9.45 8.69
C THR A 517 9.70 9.88 8.04
N PHE A 518 9.76 9.90 6.70
CA PHE A 518 10.97 10.16 5.92
C PHE A 518 11.60 11.52 6.21
N GLN A 519 12.86 11.53 6.65
CA GLN A 519 13.65 12.73 6.97
C GLN A 519 15.17 12.56 6.73
N ARG A 520 15.67 11.34 6.46
CA ARG A 520 17.10 11.00 6.55
C ARG A 520 17.71 10.48 5.25
N GLY A 521 17.37 11.14 4.16
CA GLY A 521 18.09 11.02 2.90
C GLY A 521 17.68 9.82 2.04
N PRO A 522 18.40 9.58 0.94
CA PRO A 522 17.94 8.70 -0.13
C PRO A 522 18.00 7.20 0.21
N GLN A 523 18.78 6.81 1.22
CA GLN A 523 18.85 5.43 1.70
C GLN A 523 17.95 5.18 2.91
N GLU A 524 17.16 6.15 3.38
CA GLU A 524 16.13 5.87 4.38
C GLU A 524 14.92 5.23 3.70
N SER A 525 14.87 3.90 3.66
CA SER A 525 13.67 3.19 3.24
C SER A 525 12.55 3.33 4.28
N VAL A 526 11.34 2.90 3.91
CA VAL A 526 10.18 2.85 4.83
C VAL A 526 10.49 2.07 6.12
N TRP A 527 11.37 1.08 6.05
CA TRP A 527 11.79 0.21 7.15
C TRP A 527 12.73 0.90 8.14
N GLU A 528 13.36 2.00 7.75
CA GLU A 528 14.44 2.61 8.51
C GLU A 528 13.98 3.85 9.26
N THR A 529 12.73 4.28 9.10
CA THR A 529 12.20 5.51 9.67
C THR A 529 11.94 5.42 11.19
N VAL A 530 12.03 6.58 11.85
CA VAL A 530 11.45 6.80 13.19
C VAL A 530 10.21 7.69 13.00
N PRO A 531 8.98 7.14 13.11
CA PRO A 531 7.76 7.93 12.99
C PRO A 531 7.75 9.04 14.04
N GLN A 532 7.22 10.20 13.66
CA GLN A 532 7.31 11.41 14.49
C GLN A 532 6.10 12.33 14.31
N PRO A 533 5.74 13.11 15.34
CA PRO A 533 4.58 13.99 15.31
C PRO A 533 4.88 15.27 14.53
N THR A 534 3.95 15.71 13.67
CA THR A 534 4.08 16.99 12.95
C THR A 534 4.20 18.19 13.88
N CYS A 535 3.39 18.25 14.94
CA CYS A 535 3.58 19.14 16.07
C CYS A 535 4.36 18.41 17.18
N ASP A 536 5.59 18.85 17.44
CA ASP A 536 6.51 18.28 18.42
C ASP A 536 6.59 19.22 19.64
N ALA A 537 5.96 18.81 20.74
CA ALA A 537 5.93 19.53 22.01
C ALA A 537 6.91 18.96 23.04
N PHE A 538 7.81 18.07 22.61
CA PHE A 538 8.79 17.35 23.44
C PHE A 538 8.15 16.45 24.49
N LYS A 539 6.93 15.96 24.24
CA LYS A 539 6.23 15.04 25.16
C LYS A 539 6.72 13.61 24.97
N TYR A 540 6.93 13.21 23.72
CA TYR A 540 7.48 11.91 23.33
C TYR A 540 8.86 12.08 22.67
N GLY A 541 9.51 10.99 22.28
CA GLY A 541 10.88 11.03 21.77
C GLY A 541 11.91 11.21 22.89
N GLY A 542 12.99 11.93 22.60
CA GLY A 542 14.09 12.25 23.52
C GLY A 542 13.89 13.58 24.24
N THR A 543 15.00 14.20 24.68
CA THR A 543 14.95 15.48 25.42
C THR A 543 14.39 16.63 24.57
N ASN A 544 14.63 16.60 23.25
CA ASN A 544 14.21 17.62 22.30
C ASN A 544 13.12 17.09 21.36
N GLY A 545 12.27 16.19 21.86
CA GLY A 545 11.33 15.47 21.02
C GLY A 545 12.06 14.54 20.06
N TYR A 546 11.73 14.65 18.77
CA TYR A 546 12.36 13.89 17.69
C TYR A 546 13.34 14.72 16.86
N LEU A 547 13.41 16.03 17.09
CA LEU A 547 14.07 16.99 16.19
C LEU A 547 15.56 16.71 15.99
N ASP A 548 16.26 16.33 17.05
CA ASP A 548 17.71 16.07 17.06
C ASP A 548 18.11 14.69 16.51
N LEU A 549 17.13 13.90 16.04
CA LEU A 549 17.39 12.76 15.13
C LEU A 549 17.59 13.21 13.69
N PHE A 550 17.04 14.37 13.31
CA PHE A 550 16.94 14.79 11.91
C PHE A 550 17.78 16.04 11.61
N THR A 551 17.70 17.07 12.45
CA THR A 551 18.35 18.36 12.22
C THR A 551 19.27 18.69 13.38
N GLY A 552 20.53 19.01 13.09
CA GLY A 552 21.52 19.38 14.09
C GLY A 552 21.51 20.89 14.30
N ASP A 553 21.13 21.33 15.51
CA ASP A 553 21.14 22.73 15.92
C ASP A 553 21.79 22.90 17.32
N SER A 554 22.18 24.14 17.62
CA SER A 554 22.67 24.59 18.92
C SER A 554 21.60 24.60 20.02
N SER A 555 20.32 24.69 19.64
CA SER A 555 19.16 24.64 20.55
C SER A 555 17.91 24.19 19.80
N TYR A 556 16.97 23.58 20.49
CA TYR A 556 15.71 23.09 19.90
C TYR A 556 14.51 23.80 20.50
N ALA A 557 13.54 24.12 19.64
CA ALA A 557 12.27 24.72 20.02
C ALA A 557 11.12 23.81 19.61
N LYS A 558 10.08 23.77 20.46
CA LYS A 558 8.81 23.13 20.13
C LYS A 558 8.27 23.74 18.85
N GLN A 559 7.86 22.90 17.91
CA GLN A 559 7.56 23.33 16.55
C GLN A 559 6.54 22.45 15.88
N TRP A 560 5.89 22.99 14.86
CA TRP A 560 5.03 22.26 13.94
C TRP A 560 5.65 22.25 12.54
N LYS A 561 5.42 21.20 11.77
CA LYS A 561 5.91 21.05 10.40
C LYS A 561 5.01 20.13 9.59
N TYR A 562 4.78 20.49 8.33
CA TYR A 562 4.01 19.73 7.37
C TYR A 562 4.79 19.60 6.06
N THR A 563 4.57 18.49 5.39
CA THR A 563 5.13 18.17 4.07
C THR A 563 3.99 17.79 3.15
N ASP A 564 3.94 18.41 1.99
CA ASP A 564 2.99 18.13 0.91
C ASP A 564 3.54 17.05 -0.02
N ALA A 565 2.64 16.27 -0.63
CA ALA A 565 2.95 15.39 -1.76
C ALA A 565 2.34 16.00 -3.05
N PRO A 566 3.15 16.66 -3.90
CA PRO A 566 2.65 17.46 -5.01
C PRO A 566 1.87 16.69 -6.08
N ASP A 567 2.14 15.39 -6.22
CA ASP A 567 1.38 14.54 -7.13
C ASP A 567 -0.07 14.33 -6.65
N ALA A 568 -0.31 14.28 -5.34
CA ALA A 568 -1.62 14.14 -4.74
C ALA A 568 -2.46 15.42 -4.82
N ASP A 569 -1.88 16.57 -4.48
CA ASP A 569 -2.55 17.87 -4.65
C ASP A 569 -2.84 18.13 -6.15
N ALA A 570 -1.93 17.77 -7.05
CA ALA A 570 -2.19 17.83 -8.50
C ALA A 570 -3.31 16.88 -8.94
N ARG A 571 -3.38 15.65 -8.38
CA ARG A 571 -4.45 14.68 -8.65
C ARG A 571 -5.81 15.19 -8.14
N ALA A 572 -5.85 15.89 -7.00
CA ALA A 572 -7.06 16.53 -6.49
C ALA A 572 -7.55 17.65 -7.42
N VAL A 573 -6.64 18.46 -7.98
CA VAL A 573 -6.98 19.46 -9.01
C VAL A 573 -7.49 18.79 -10.29
N GLN A 574 -6.85 17.71 -10.73
CA GLN A 574 -7.30 16.91 -11.88
C GLN A 574 -8.71 16.35 -11.66
N ALA A 575 -9.01 15.82 -10.48
CA ALA A 575 -10.35 15.36 -10.12
C ALA A 575 -11.38 16.49 -10.17
N ALA A 576 -11.03 17.69 -9.67
CA ALA A 576 -11.90 18.86 -9.72
C ALA A 576 -12.14 19.38 -11.15
N TYR A 577 -11.15 19.27 -12.04
CA TYR A 577 -11.31 19.56 -13.47
C TYR A 577 -12.39 18.67 -14.09
N TRP A 578 -12.29 17.36 -13.87
CA TRP A 578 -13.27 16.42 -14.40
C TRP A 578 -14.65 16.61 -13.76
N ALA A 579 -14.72 16.84 -12.44
CA ALA A 579 -15.97 17.14 -11.76
C ALA A 579 -16.67 18.35 -12.39
N ASP A 580 -15.94 19.43 -12.67
CA ASP A 580 -16.51 20.63 -13.29
C ASP A 580 -16.98 20.39 -14.74
N VAL A 581 -16.14 19.72 -15.55
CA VAL A 581 -16.48 19.36 -16.95
C VAL A 581 -17.74 18.49 -16.99
N TRP A 582 -17.79 17.43 -16.19
CA TRP A 582 -18.92 16.51 -16.16
C TRP A 582 -20.18 17.15 -15.57
N ALA A 583 -20.06 17.91 -14.47
CA ALA A 583 -21.20 18.61 -13.88
C ALA A 583 -21.80 19.62 -14.85
N LYS A 584 -20.98 20.39 -15.56
CA LYS A 584 -21.46 21.31 -16.62
C LYS A 584 -22.12 20.57 -17.78
N GLY A 585 -21.55 19.44 -18.19
CA GLY A 585 -22.17 18.56 -19.19
C GLY A 585 -23.58 18.08 -18.79
N GLN A 586 -23.85 17.97 -17.49
CA GLN A 586 -25.15 17.65 -16.91
C GLN A 586 -26.03 18.88 -16.58
N GLY A 587 -25.57 20.10 -16.86
CA GLY A 587 -26.26 21.34 -16.46
C GLY A 587 -26.21 21.64 -14.95
N LYS A 588 -25.29 21.02 -14.22
CA LYS A 588 -25.11 21.07 -12.76
C LYS A 588 -23.80 21.72 -12.32
N GLY A 589 -23.14 22.48 -13.20
CA GLY A 589 -21.84 23.12 -12.87
C GLY A 589 -21.87 24.01 -11.62
N SER A 590 -23.02 24.62 -11.31
CA SER A 590 -23.20 25.38 -10.05
C SER A 590 -22.99 24.52 -8.80
N ASP A 591 -23.32 23.23 -8.85
CA ASP A 591 -23.30 22.32 -7.70
C ASP A 591 -21.87 22.06 -7.21
N VAL A 592 -20.87 22.18 -8.09
CA VAL A 592 -19.45 21.92 -7.77
C VAL A 592 -18.58 23.17 -7.78
N SER A 593 -19.05 24.28 -8.38
CA SER A 593 -18.28 25.51 -8.62
C SER A 593 -17.50 26.04 -7.41
N ALA A 594 -18.09 26.01 -6.20
CA ALA A 594 -17.42 26.45 -4.98
C ALA A 594 -16.21 25.57 -4.63
N THR A 595 -16.34 24.26 -4.79
CA THR A 595 -15.27 23.27 -4.57
C THR A 595 -14.18 23.39 -5.63
N VAL A 596 -14.58 23.62 -6.89
CA VAL A 596 -13.65 23.90 -7.99
C VAL A 596 -12.81 25.16 -7.69
N GLY A 597 -13.41 26.21 -7.14
CA GLY A 597 -12.68 27.40 -6.68
C GLY A 597 -11.67 27.10 -5.57
N LYS A 598 -11.93 26.11 -4.70
CA LYS A 598 -10.96 25.64 -3.69
C LYS A 598 -9.83 24.84 -4.33
N ALA A 599 -10.09 24.05 -5.36
CA ALA A 599 -9.04 23.39 -6.13
C ALA A 599 -8.13 24.38 -6.85
N ALA A 600 -8.68 25.48 -7.38
CA ALA A 600 -7.88 26.59 -7.91
C ALA A 600 -6.96 27.22 -6.84
N LYS A 601 -7.43 27.32 -5.59
CA LYS A 601 -6.62 27.76 -4.45
C LYS A 601 -5.51 26.76 -4.13
N MET A 602 -5.80 25.47 -4.03
CA MET A 602 -4.80 24.41 -3.84
C MET A 602 -3.71 24.48 -4.93
N GLY A 603 -4.12 24.58 -6.20
CA GLY A 603 -3.20 24.76 -7.32
C GLY A 603 -2.34 26.04 -7.24
N ASP A 604 -2.80 27.08 -6.57
CA ASP A 604 -2.02 28.30 -6.36
C ASP A 604 -0.86 28.07 -5.38
N TYR A 605 -1.12 27.38 -4.26
CA TYR A 605 -0.11 27.01 -3.25
C TYR A 605 0.82 25.90 -3.73
N LEU A 606 0.32 24.96 -4.54
CA LEU A 606 1.09 23.87 -5.15
C LEU A 606 2.26 24.38 -6.01
N ARG A 607 2.26 25.67 -6.42
CA ARG A 607 3.42 26.30 -7.04
C ARG A 607 4.68 26.25 -6.18
N TYR A 608 4.60 26.06 -4.87
CA TYR A 608 5.77 25.81 -4.03
C TYR A 608 6.58 24.58 -4.47
N ALA A 609 5.93 23.55 -5.01
CA ALA A 609 6.60 22.38 -5.60
C ALA A 609 7.45 22.73 -6.83
N MET A 610 7.25 23.91 -7.43
CA MET A 610 8.00 24.33 -8.61
C MET A 610 9.37 24.92 -8.27
N TYR A 611 9.69 25.16 -7.01
CA TYR A 611 10.92 25.84 -6.59
C TYR A 611 11.95 24.88 -6.03
N ASP A 612 13.23 25.20 -6.26
CA ASP A 612 14.35 24.59 -5.57
C ASP A 612 14.15 24.60 -4.04
N LYS A 613 14.65 23.57 -3.34
CA LYS A 613 14.48 23.39 -1.88
C LYS A 613 14.78 24.65 -1.09
N TYR A 614 15.89 25.33 -1.40
CA TYR A 614 16.32 26.54 -0.71
C TYR A 614 16.27 27.78 -1.62
N PHE A 615 15.38 27.74 -2.61
CA PHE A 615 15.21 28.80 -3.62
C PHE A 615 16.54 29.15 -4.32
N LYS A 616 17.44 28.17 -4.50
CA LYS A 616 18.63 28.38 -5.32
C LYS A 616 18.24 28.58 -6.78
N LYS A 617 19.04 29.34 -7.51
CA LYS A 617 18.86 29.52 -8.95
C LYS A 617 18.91 28.16 -9.65
N ILE A 618 17.96 27.91 -10.56
CA ILE A 618 17.96 26.72 -11.39
C ILE A 618 19.07 26.81 -12.43
N GLY A 619 19.81 25.71 -12.59
CA GLY A 619 20.71 25.48 -13.70
C GLY A 619 22.18 25.55 -13.32
N ASN A 620 22.86 24.39 -13.46
CA ASN A 620 24.27 24.19 -13.13
C ASN A 620 24.61 24.59 -11.68
N CYS A 621 23.68 24.38 -10.74
CA CYS A 621 23.84 24.73 -9.34
C CYS A 621 24.81 23.76 -8.65
N VAL A 622 26.05 24.21 -8.44
CA VAL A 622 27.14 23.43 -7.83
C VAL A 622 27.83 24.25 -6.74
N GLY A 623 28.07 23.57 -5.62
CA GLY A 623 28.56 24.07 -4.35
C GLY A 623 27.48 24.87 -3.59
N PRO A 624 27.17 24.53 -2.33
CA PRO A 624 26.11 25.21 -1.58
C PRO A 624 26.38 26.71 -1.41
N SER A 625 27.63 27.12 -1.18
CA SER A 625 28.00 28.54 -1.03
C SER A 625 28.24 29.27 -2.37
N THR A 626 28.54 28.54 -3.45
CA THR A 626 28.88 29.12 -4.77
C THR A 626 27.69 29.15 -5.71
N CYS A 627 26.73 28.23 -5.56
CA CYS A 627 25.48 28.28 -6.29
C CYS A 627 24.68 29.52 -5.85
N ALA A 628 24.36 30.35 -6.84
CA ALA A 628 23.66 31.61 -6.62
C ALA A 628 22.30 31.39 -5.96
N ALA A 629 21.99 32.23 -4.97
CA ALA A 629 20.64 32.38 -4.45
C ALA A 629 19.72 32.91 -5.57
N GLY A 630 18.52 32.36 -5.68
CA GLY A 630 17.50 32.88 -6.58
C GLY A 630 17.02 34.25 -6.13
N THR A 631 16.66 35.09 -7.10
CA THR A 631 16.15 36.46 -6.88
C THR A 631 14.68 36.61 -7.27
N GLY A 632 14.05 35.50 -7.63
CA GLY A 632 12.64 35.41 -7.93
C GLY A 632 12.32 34.07 -8.59
N LYS A 633 11.64 34.11 -9.74
CA LYS A 633 11.24 32.90 -10.46
C LYS A 633 12.38 32.16 -11.15
N ASP A 634 13.61 32.69 -11.11
CA ASP A 634 14.81 31.99 -11.58
C ASP A 634 15.21 30.82 -10.64
N ALA A 635 14.59 30.71 -9.48
CA ALA A 635 14.62 29.52 -8.62
C ALA A 635 13.56 28.46 -8.95
N SER A 636 12.70 28.70 -9.96
CA SER A 636 11.65 27.77 -10.33
C SER A 636 12.07 26.83 -11.46
N ALA A 637 11.99 25.52 -11.20
CA ALA A 637 12.11 24.48 -12.21
C ALA A 637 10.84 24.37 -13.07
N TYR A 638 9.70 24.91 -12.61
CA TYR A 638 8.37 24.79 -13.21
C TYR A 638 7.90 23.34 -13.36
N LEU A 639 8.39 22.43 -12.53
CA LEU A 639 7.99 21.02 -12.47
C LEU A 639 7.38 20.74 -11.10
N LEU A 640 6.62 19.65 -10.97
CA LEU A 640 6.20 19.17 -9.66
C LEU A 640 7.35 18.39 -9.04
N SER A 641 8.03 18.99 -8.05
CA SER A 641 9.07 18.32 -7.28
C SER A 641 8.48 17.25 -6.34
N TRP A 642 9.36 16.55 -5.61
CA TRP A 642 8.94 15.50 -4.68
C TRP A 642 8.10 16.00 -3.49
N TYR A 643 8.35 17.24 -3.06
CA TYR A 643 7.64 17.87 -1.95
C TYR A 643 7.79 19.39 -1.97
N TYR A 644 6.88 20.05 -1.29
CA TYR A 644 7.21 21.27 -0.57
C TYR A 644 6.85 21.10 0.91
N ALA A 645 7.47 21.87 1.78
CA ALA A 645 7.25 21.75 3.22
C ALA A 645 7.27 23.12 3.88
N TRP A 646 6.56 23.23 5.01
CA TRP A 646 6.53 24.43 5.82
C TRP A 646 6.41 24.09 7.30
N GLY A 647 6.90 24.98 8.14
CA GLY A 647 6.89 24.78 9.59
C GLY A 647 7.18 26.05 10.35
N GLY A 648 7.05 25.98 11.67
CA GLY A 648 7.28 27.12 12.55
C GLY A 648 7.33 26.74 14.02
N ALA A 649 7.87 27.64 14.84
CA ALA A 649 7.83 27.47 16.28
C ALA A 649 6.38 27.45 16.78
N THR A 650 6.04 26.66 17.79
CA THR A 650 4.70 26.71 18.41
C THR A 650 4.51 27.96 19.29
N ASP A 651 5.60 28.59 19.74
CA ASP A 651 5.55 29.79 20.58
C ASP A 651 5.23 31.05 19.75
N THR A 652 4.14 31.73 20.11
CA THR A 652 3.67 32.95 19.49
C THR A 652 4.40 34.21 19.95
N ASN A 653 5.33 34.14 20.92
CA ASN A 653 6.01 35.33 21.48
C ASN A 653 7.43 35.58 20.94
N GLY A 654 8.09 34.57 20.36
CA GLY A 654 9.44 34.70 19.80
C GLY A 654 9.64 34.03 18.43
N GLY A 655 8.55 33.60 17.81
CA GLY A 655 8.57 32.54 16.80
C GLY A 655 9.21 32.89 15.46
N TRP A 656 9.56 31.84 14.74
CA TRP A 656 10.03 31.83 13.36
C TRP A 656 9.14 30.89 12.56
N SER A 657 9.15 31.00 11.24
CA SER A 657 8.56 30.02 10.32
C SER A 657 9.39 29.92 9.05
N TRP A 658 9.30 28.78 8.38
CA TRP A 658 10.06 28.47 7.18
C TRP A 658 9.19 27.80 6.12
N ARG A 659 9.65 27.88 4.86
CA ARG A 659 9.12 27.16 3.71
C ARG A 659 10.28 26.69 2.84
N ILE A 660 10.13 25.50 2.27
CA ILE A 660 11.04 24.94 1.27
C ILE A 660 10.25 24.36 0.11
N GLY A 661 10.77 24.46 -1.10
CA GLY A 661 10.34 23.60 -2.22
C GLY A 661 11.05 22.24 -2.16
N SER A 662 11.40 21.70 -3.33
CA SER A 662 12.33 20.57 -3.42
C SER A 662 13.12 20.65 -4.73
N SER A 663 14.41 20.33 -4.63
CA SER A 663 15.33 20.35 -5.78
C SER A 663 15.24 19.09 -6.64
N HIS A 664 14.52 18.06 -6.18
CA HIS A 664 14.42 16.76 -6.82
C HIS A 664 13.06 16.60 -7.50
N VAL A 665 13.08 16.20 -8.77
CA VAL A 665 11.89 16.07 -9.61
C VAL A 665 11.86 14.68 -10.22
N HIS A 666 10.70 14.02 -10.09
CA HIS A 666 10.45 12.69 -10.65
C HIS A 666 9.41 12.75 -11.78
N GLY A 667 9.62 12.02 -12.87
CA GLY A 667 8.69 11.96 -14.01
C GLY A 667 7.29 11.50 -13.60
N GLY A 668 7.23 10.56 -12.65
CA GLY A 668 6.00 10.03 -12.04
C GLY A 668 5.10 11.09 -11.38
N TYR A 669 5.63 12.25 -10.96
CA TYR A 669 4.88 13.27 -10.24
C TYR A 669 4.19 14.28 -11.16
N GLN A 670 4.61 14.40 -12.42
CA GLN A 670 4.11 15.47 -13.28
C GLN A 670 2.64 15.23 -13.66
N ASN A 671 1.89 16.31 -13.88
CA ASN A 671 0.46 16.27 -14.20
C ASN A 671 0.08 17.35 -15.23
N PRO A 672 0.23 17.05 -16.54
CA PRO A 672 -0.10 18.02 -17.59
C PRO A 672 -1.57 18.40 -17.64
N LEU A 673 -2.49 17.52 -17.23
CA LEU A 673 -3.91 17.89 -17.19
C LEU A 673 -4.18 18.93 -16.11
N ALA A 674 -3.66 18.74 -14.89
CA ALA A 674 -3.78 19.74 -13.82
C ALA A 674 -3.11 21.06 -14.22
N ALA A 675 -1.92 21.01 -14.85
CA ALA A 675 -1.25 22.21 -15.33
C ALA A 675 -2.04 22.93 -16.44
N TYR A 676 -2.68 22.19 -17.34
CA TYR A 676 -3.62 22.74 -18.32
C TYR A 676 -4.83 23.40 -17.65
N ALA A 677 -5.44 22.73 -16.68
CA ALA A 677 -6.59 23.24 -15.96
C ALA A 677 -6.27 24.56 -15.24
N LEU A 678 -5.17 24.60 -14.48
CA LEU A 678 -4.76 25.78 -13.70
C LEU A 678 -4.24 26.93 -14.58
N SER A 679 -3.76 26.65 -15.79
CA SER A 679 -3.26 27.70 -16.70
C SER A 679 -4.34 28.28 -17.61
N SER A 680 -5.25 27.45 -18.10
CA SER A 680 -6.06 27.76 -19.28
C SER A 680 -7.56 27.55 -19.06
N TYR A 681 -7.96 26.66 -18.15
CA TYR A 681 -9.36 26.39 -17.86
C TYR A 681 -9.93 27.43 -16.88
N ALA A 682 -10.94 28.20 -17.33
CA ALA A 682 -11.34 29.44 -16.67
C ALA A 682 -11.69 29.28 -15.17
N ASP A 683 -12.44 28.25 -14.81
CA ASP A 683 -12.94 28.03 -13.44
C ASP A 683 -11.86 27.52 -12.48
N LEU A 684 -10.74 27.03 -13.01
CA LEU A 684 -9.60 26.54 -12.21
C LEU A 684 -8.40 27.49 -12.23
N LYS A 685 -8.49 28.66 -12.87
CA LYS A 685 -7.40 29.63 -12.83
C LYS A 685 -7.16 30.10 -11.39
N PRO A 686 -5.91 29.99 -10.88
CA PRO A 686 -5.55 30.53 -9.57
C PRO A 686 -5.86 32.02 -9.46
N LYS A 687 -6.13 32.47 -8.23
CA LYS A 687 -6.51 33.86 -7.97
C LYS A 687 -5.30 34.79 -7.96
N SER A 688 -4.11 34.27 -7.64
CA SER A 688 -2.87 35.03 -7.68
C SER A 688 -2.59 35.62 -9.07
N SER A 689 -1.94 36.79 -9.11
CA SER A 689 -1.71 37.54 -10.34
C SER A 689 -0.89 36.79 -11.40
N THR A 690 -0.05 35.85 -10.97
CA THR A 690 0.89 35.12 -11.83
C THR A 690 0.68 33.62 -11.82
N GLY A 691 -0.24 33.09 -11.00
CA GLY A 691 -0.43 31.64 -10.84
C GLY A 691 -0.76 30.94 -12.16
N ALA A 692 -1.74 31.43 -12.91
CA ALA A 692 -2.11 30.84 -14.21
C ALA A 692 -0.94 30.88 -15.23
N ALA A 693 -0.14 31.94 -15.22
CA ALA A 693 1.02 32.07 -16.12
C ALA A 693 2.15 31.09 -15.73
N ASP A 694 2.37 30.88 -14.43
CA ASP A 694 3.34 29.90 -13.94
C ASP A 694 2.93 28.48 -14.32
N TRP A 695 1.64 28.14 -14.19
CA TRP A 695 1.12 26.86 -14.65
C TRP A 695 1.20 26.68 -16.17
N GLY A 696 1.04 27.75 -16.96
CA GLY A 696 1.25 27.68 -18.42
C GLY A 696 2.70 27.37 -18.78
N THR A 697 3.64 27.94 -18.03
CA THR A 697 5.08 27.61 -18.14
C THR A 697 5.33 26.18 -17.69
N SER A 698 4.71 25.76 -16.59
CA SER A 698 4.82 24.39 -16.05
C SER A 698 4.31 23.34 -17.02
N LEU A 699 3.14 23.54 -17.64
CA LEU A 699 2.61 22.63 -18.65
C LEU A 699 3.62 22.39 -19.79
N THR A 700 4.20 23.47 -20.30
CA THR A 700 5.21 23.36 -21.36
C THR A 700 6.44 22.60 -20.87
N ARG A 701 6.94 22.95 -19.68
CA ARG A 701 8.13 22.34 -19.08
C ARG A 701 7.94 20.85 -18.77
N GLN A 702 6.78 20.45 -18.30
CA GLN A 702 6.45 19.04 -18.02
C GLN A 702 6.45 18.19 -19.29
N LEU A 703 5.86 18.67 -20.40
CA LEU A 703 5.87 17.94 -21.67
C LEU A 703 7.29 17.80 -22.25
N GLU A 704 8.12 18.84 -22.09
CA GLU A 704 9.54 18.78 -22.45
C GLU A 704 10.31 17.79 -21.59
N PHE A 705 10.02 17.75 -20.28
CA PHE A 705 10.64 16.83 -19.34
C PHE A 705 10.31 15.36 -19.67
N TYR A 706 9.04 15.05 -19.98
CA TYR A 706 8.67 13.72 -20.46
C TYR A 706 9.40 13.34 -21.74
N ARG A 707 9.47 14.25 -22.72
CA ARG A 707 10.19 13.98 -23.97
C ARG A 707 11.68 13.75 -23.72
N TRP A 708 12.29 14.50 -22.81
CA TRP A 708 13.69 14.35 -22.45
C TRP A 708 14.00 13.04 -21.74
N LEU A 709 13.11 12.58 -20.86
CA LEU A 709 13.28 11.32 -20.11
C LEU A 709 12.87 10.07 -20.89
N GLN A 710 12.27 10.23 -22.07
CA GLN A 710 11.80 9.10 -22.86
C GLN A 710 12.99 8.29 -23.40
N SER A 711 13.10 7.05 -22.93
CA SER A 711 14.12 6.06 -23.34
C SER A 711 14.04 5.73 -24.83
N ASP A 712 15.07 5.03 -25.31
CA ASP A 712 15.10 4.52 -26.68
C ASP A 712 13.94 3.54 -26.93
N GLU A 713 13.55 2.73 -25.94
CA GLU A 713 12.42 1.80 -26.05
C GLU A 713 11.07 2.52 -25.97
N GLY A 714 10.90 3.50 -25.08
CA GLY A 714 9.68 4.32 -24.98
C GLY A 714 9.22 4.65 -23.55
N ALA A 715 9.71 3.94 -22.55
CA ALA A 715 9.45 4.23 -21.13
C ALA A 715 10.07 5.57 -20.68
N ILE A 716 9.57 6.13 -19.59
CA ILE A 716 10.02 7.42 -19.02
C ILE A 716 11.00 7.17 -17.86
N ALA A 717 12.24 7.66 -17.99
CA ALA A 717 13.26 7.56 -16.95
C ALA A 717 12.95 8.41 -15.70
N GLY A 718 13.77 8.30 -14.65
CA GLY A 718 13.49 8.82 -13.31
C GLY A 718 13.21 10.32 -13.27
N GLY A 719 14.23 11.14 -13.49
CA GLY A 719 14.05 12.58 -13.45
C GLY A 719 15.32 13.41 -13.42
N ALA A 720 15.30 14.47 -12.62
CA ALA A 720 16.42 15.39 -12.49
C ALA A 720 16.48 16.05 -11.12
N THR A 721 17.66 16.55 -10.78
CA THR A 721 17.89 17.33 -9.56
C THR A 721 18.66 18.62 -9.83
N ASN A 722 18.28 19.70 -9.14
CA ASN A 722 19.09 20.93 -9.05
C ASN A 722 20.10 20.87 -7.89
N SER A 723 19.99 19.89 -6.99
CA SER A 723 20.86 19.71 -5.83
C SER A 723 21.44 18.31 -5.85
N TRP A 724 22.56 18.13 -6.57
CA TRP A 724 23.20 16.81 -6.64
C TRP A 724 23.54 16.30 -5.24
N ALA A 725 23.15 15.04 -4.95
CA ALA A 725 23.22 14.41 -3.64
C ALA A 725 22.53 15.22 -2.51
N GLY A 726 21.59 16.10 -2.85
CA GLY A 726 20.85 16.95 -1.93
C GLY A 726 21.69 17.96 -1.13
N ARG A 727 22.92 18.22 -1.58
CA ARG A 727 23.86 19.16 -0.96
C ARG A 727 24.58 20.03 -1.99
N TYR A 728 23.95 20.23 -3.15
CA TYR A 728 24.49 20.95 -4.31
C TYR A 728 25.91 20.48 -4.68
N ALA A 729 26.19 19.18 -4.57
CA ALA A 729 27.52 18.64 -4.85
C ALA A 729 27.87 18.74 -6.34
N SER A 730 29.12 18.44 -6.69
CA SER A 730 29.51 18.29 -8.10
C SER A 730 28.99 16.95 -8.64
N PRO A 731 28.20 16.94 -9.72
CA PRO A 731 27.83 15.69 -10.38
C PRO A 731 29.01 15.09 -11.16
N PRO A 732 28.91 13.81 -11.57
CA PRO A 732 29.87 13.21 -12.48
C PRO A 732 30.08 14.03 -13.77
N ALA A 733 31.30 14.01 -14.30
CA ALA A 733 31.62 14.74 -15.53
C ALA A 733 30.77 14.23 -16.71
N GLY A 734 30.16 15.16 -17.43
CA GLY A 734 29.30 14.85 -18.58
C GLY A 734 27.91 14.33 -18.21
N THR A 735 27.45 14.50 -16.97
CA THR A 735 26.04 14.27 -16.61
C THR A 735 25.12 15.14 -17.47
N PRO A 736 24.15 14.55 -18.20
CA PRO A 736 23.20 15.28 -19.02
C PRO A 736 22.34 16.22 -18.20
N THR A 737 21.90 17.33 -18.81
CA THR A 737 21.08 18.32 -18.12
C THR A 737 19.76 18.63 -18.80
N PHE A 738 18.77 19.02 -18.00
CA PHE A 738 17.49 19.56 -18.41
C PHE A 738 17.34 20.96 -17.82
N TYR A 739 17.46 22.00 -18.65
CA TYR A 739 17.54 23.40 -18.18
C TYR A 739 18.63 23.61 -17.09
N GLY A 740 19.70 22.83 -17.17
CA GLY A 740 20.81 22.84 -16.23
C GLY A 740 20.59 22.04 -14.93
N MET A 741 19.42 21.43 -14.71
CA MET A 741 19.24 20.39 -13.69
C MET A 741 19.86 19.08 -14.18
N TYR A 742 20.48 18.30 -13.29
CA TYR A 742 21.22 17.09 -13.64
C TYR A 742 20.31 15.86 -13.70
N TYR A 743 20.46 15.02 -14.72
CA TYR A 743 19.75 13.75 -14.82
C TYR A 743 20.01 12.87 -13.60
N ASP A 744 18.91 12.37 -13.02
CA ASP A 744 18.90 11.42 -11.94
C ASP A 744 18.00 10.24 -12.32
N GLN A 745 18.57 9.04 -12.32
CA GLN A 745 17.85 7.82 -12.66
C GLN A 745 16.86 7.41 -11.57
N GLN A 746 17.12 7.79 -10.32
CA GLN A 746 16.40 7.38 -9.13
C GLN A 746 16.18 8.58 -8.19
N PRO A 747 15.44 9.63 -8.63
CA PRO A 747 15.24 10.82 -7.82
C PRO A 747 14.73 10.49 -6.41
N VAL A 748 15.34 11.13 -5.41
CA VAL A 748 14.98 11.06 -3.98
C VAL A 748 15.29 9.75 -3.28
N TYR A 749 14.76 8.61 -3.71
CA TYR A 749 14.91 7.33 -2.98
C TYR A 749 15.70 6.31 -3.77
N HIS A 750 16.63 5.65 -3.07
CA HIS A 750 17.55 4.64 -3.59
C HIS A 750 17.35 3.26 -2.95
N ASP A 751 16.54 3.15 -1.87
CA ASP A 751 16.14 1.88 -1.25
C ASP A 751 14.61 1.76 -1.12
N PRO A 752 13.92 1.20 -2.14
CA PRO A 752 14.44 0.89 -3.47
C PRO A 752 14.63 2.15 -4.35
N PRO A 753 15.34 2.05 -5.49
CA PRO A 753 15.38 3.09 -6.51
C PRO A 753 13.97 3.53 -6.94
N SER A 754 13.66 4.82 -6.80
CA SER A 754 12.30 5.34 -6.95
C SER A 754 11.63 5.03 -8.29
N ASN A 755 12.38 5.07 -9.40
CA ASN A 755 11.85 4.81 -10.73
C ASN A 755 11.95 3.34 -11.18
N GLN A 756 12.28 2.41 -10.27
CA GLN A 756 12.19 0.98 -10.60
C GLN A 756 10.74 0.50 -10.68
N TRP A 757 9.79 1.22 -10.09
CA TRP A 757 8.39 0.78 -10.04
C TRP A 757 7.61 1.20 -11.29
N PHE A 758 7.05 0.24 -12.02
CA PHE A 758 6.25 0.49 -13.23
C PHE A 758 4.98 1.32 -12.96
N GLY A 759 4.45 1.33 -11.72
CA GLY A 759 3.29 2.13 -11.35
C GLY A 759 3.43 3.61 -11.68
N PHE A 760 4.63 4.19 -11.53
CA PHE A 760 4.88 5.57 -11.95
C PHE A 760 4.72 5.78 -13.45
N GLN A 761 4.98 4.77 -14.30
CA GLN A 761 4.71 4.88 -15.73
C GLN A 761 3.21 5.02 -15.99
N ALA A 762 2.41 4.13 -15.40
CA ALA A 762 0.96 4.09 -15.60
C ALA A 762 0.28 5.36 -15.07
N TRP A 763 0.55 5.76 -13.82
CA TRP A 763 -0.06 6.96 -13.22
C TRP A 763 0.25 8.24 -13.98
N SER A 764 1.51 8.41 -14.38
CA SER A 764 2.01 9.60 -15.04
C SER A 764 1.51 9.71 -16.48
N MET A 765 1.59 8.61 -17.24
CA MET A 765 1.15 8.59 -18.63
C MET A 765 -0.36 8.66 -18.77
N GLU A 766 -1.12 8.23 -17.76
CA GLU A 766 -2.55 8.49 -17.71
C GLU A 766 -2.84 10.00 -17.79
N ARG A 767 -2.15 10.81 -16.98
CA ARG A 767 -2.32 12.28 -16.96
C ARG A 767 -1.94 12.92 -18.31
N VAL A 768 -0.93 12.37 -18.99
CA VAL A 768 -0.55 12.79 -20.35
C VAL A 768 -1.64 12.38 -21.36
N ALA A 769 -2.20 11.17 -21.23
CA ALA A 769 -3.27 10.65 -22.08
C ALA A 769 -4.57 11.44 -21.93
N GLU A 770 -4.94 11.84 -20.71
CA GLU A 770 -6.07 12.71 -20.44
C GLU A 770 -5.89 14.09 -21.06
N TYR A 771 -4.72 14.72 -20.86
CA TYR A 771 -4.41 15.99 -21.49
C TYR A 771 -4.46 15.91 -23.03
N TYR A 772 -3.91 14.83 -23.61
CA TYR A 772 -4.01 14.57 -25.05
C TYR A 772 -5.46 14.37 -25.50
N GLN A 773 -6.26 13.62 -24.73
CA GLN A 773 -7.66 13.36 -25.05
C GLN A 773 -8.46 14.68 -25.08
N GLN A 774 -8.25 15.54 -24.09
CA GLN A 774 -8.92 16.84 -23.98
C GLN A 774 -8.49 17.84 -25.04
N THR A 775 -7.21 17.91 -25.38
CA THR A 775 -6.66 19.01 -26.19
C THR A 775 -6.22 18.61 -27.60
N GLY A 776 -5.98 17.32 -27.85
CA GLY A 776 -5.32 16.84 -29.07
C GLY A 776 -3.86 17.29 -29.19
N ASN A 777 -3.21 17.68 -28.08
CA ASN A 777 -1.86 18.24 -28.11
C ASN A 777 -0.84 17.28 -28.76
N ALA A 778 -0.17 17.74 -29.82
CA ALA A 778 0.76 16.92 -30.61
C ALA A 778 2.01 16.48 -29.84
N LYS A 779 2.50 17.28 -28.86
CA LYS A 779 3.67 16.90 -28.05
C LYS A 779 3.31 15.77 -27.09
N ALA A 780 2.14 15.86 -26.45
CA ALA A 780 1.61 14.78 -25.61
C ALA A 780 1.39 13.50 -26.43
N LYS A 781 0.80 13.62 -27.62
CA LYS A 781 0.64 12.49 -28.55
C LYS A 781 1.98 11.83 -28.88
N ALA A 782 3.01 12.60 -29.22
CA ALA A 782 4.31 12.04 -29.59
C ALA A 782 4.98 11.25 -28.44
N VAL A 783 4.81 11.71 -27.19
CA VAL A 783 5.26 10.95 -26.02
C VAL A 783 4.44 9.65 -25.88
N LEU A 784 3.11 9.75 -25.96
CA LEU A 784 2.20 8.62 -25.80
C LEU A 784 2.36 7.56 -26.88
N ASP A 785 2.50 7.93 -28.16
CA ASP A 785 2.65 6.98 -29.27
C ASP A 785 3.80 6.01 -28.98
N LYS A 786 4.98 6.54 -28.63
CA LYS A 786 6.15 5.71 -28.33
C LYS A 786 6.01 4.94 -27.01
N TRP A 787 5.40 5.53 -25.98
CA TRP A 787 5.22 4.86 -24.69
C TRP A 787 4.20 3.72 -24.76
N VAL A 788 3.06 3.94 -25.44
CA VAL A 788 1.99 2.95 -25.60
C VAL A 788 2.49 1.75 -26.40
N ASP A 789 3.21 1.98 -27.51
CA ASP A 789 3.84 0.92 -28.30
C ASP A 789 4.75 0.04 -27.43
N TRP A 790 5.59 0.67 -26.60
CA TRP A 790 6.46 -0.06 -25.67
C TRP A 790 5.67 -0.82 -24.62
N ALA A 791 4.74 -0.18 -23.91
CA ALA A 791 4.00 -0.79 -22.80
C ALA A 791 3.13 -1.97 -23.28
N LEU A 792 2.49 -1.84 -24.44
CA LEU A 792 1.75 -2.94 -25.08
C LEU A 792 2.69 -4.11 -25.42
N SER A 793 3.88 -3.84 -25.97
CA SER A 793 4.88 -4.88 -26.28
C SER A 793 5.39 -5.64 -25.04
N LYS A 794 5.19 -5.09 -23.84
CA LYS A 794 5.55 -5.68 -22.55
C LYS A 794 4.33 -6.16 -21.77
N THR A 795 3.16 -6.25 -22.39
CA THR A 795 1.94 -6.72 -21.73
C THR A 795 1.48 -8.03 -22.36
N THR A 796 1.13 -9.00 -21.52
CA THR A 796 0.56 -10.27 -21.97
C THR A 796 -0.88 -10.38 -21.49
N ILE A 797 -1.80 -10.63 -22.42
CA ILE A 797 -3.16 -11.07 -22.13
C ILE A 797 -3.24 -12.57 -22.41
N HIS A 798 -3.52 -13.37 -21.40
CA HIS A 798 -3.59 -14.83 -21.52
C HIS A 798 -4.96 -15.26 -22.09
N PRO A 799 -5.05 -16.43 -22.75
CA PRO A 799 -6.31 -16.94 -23.30
C PRO A 799 -7.42 -17.19 -22.28
N ASP A 800 -7.08 -17.37 -21.00
CA ASP A 800 -8.04 -17.54 -19.90
C ASP A 800 -8.55 -16.19 -19.34
N GLY A 801 -8.07 -15.07 -19.89
CA GLY A 801 -8.43 -13.72 -19.46
C GLY A 801 -7.57 -13.16 -18.32
N THR A 802 -6.62 -13.92 -17.78
CA THR A 802 -5.60 -13.37 -16.87
C THR A 802 -4.58 -12.54 -17.64
N TYR A 803 -3.76 -11.75 -16.95
CA TYR A 803 -2.78 -10.88 -17.58
C TYR A 803 -1.48 -10.76 -16.78
N GLN A 804 -0.44 -10.29 -17.47
CA GLN A 804 0.83 -9.87 -16.89
C GLN A 804 1.24 -8.52 -17.47
N ILE A 805 1.54 -7.57 -16.59
CA ILE A 805 2.10 -6.25 -16.90
C ILE A 805 3.49 -6.11 -16.26
N PRO A 806 4.34 -5.19 -16.73
CA PRO A 806 5.63 -4.94 -16.07
C PRO A 806 5.45 -4.55 -14.60
N SER A 807 6.39 -4.97 -13.74
CA SER A 807 6.43 -4.58 -12.32
C SER A 807 7.71 -3.81 -12.01
N THR A 808 8.85 -4.47 -12.07
CA THR A 808 10.15 -3.86 -11.79
C THR A 808 10.87 -3.51 -13.10
N LEU A 809 11.34 -2.27 -13.17
CA LEU A 809 12.12 -1.70 -14.27
C LEU A 809 13.58 -1.55 -13.85
N GLN A 810 14.46 -1.89 -14.78
CA GLN A 810 15.89 -1.64 -14.67
C GLN A 810 16.30 -0.66 -15.74
N TRP A 811 17.13 0.30 -15.36
CA TRP A 811 17.53 1.41 -16.21
C TRP A 811 19.03 1.37 -16.45
N SER A 812 19.47 1.73 -17.65
CA SER A 812 20.89 1.89 -17.96
C SER A 812 21.13 3.04 -18.94
N GLY A 813 22.35 3.57 -18.92
CA GLY A 813 22.71 4.70 -19.75
C GLY A 813 22.06 6.01 -19.30
N ARG A 814 21.91 6.97 -20.22
CA ARG A 814 21.51 8.35 -19.89
C ARG A 814 20.91 9.06 -21.11
N PRO A 815 19.99 10.02 -20.91
CA PRO A 815 19.44 10.82 -22.01
C PRO A 815 20.52 11.74 -22.61
N ASP A 816 20.26 12.28 -23.79
CA ASP A 816 21.03 13.41 -24.32
C ASP A 816 20.77 14.66 -23.45
N THR A 817 21.70 15.63 -23.41
CA THR A 817 21.41 16.94 -22.79
C THR A 817 20.27 17.63 -23.53
N TRP A 818 19.27 18.12 -22.80
CA TRP A 818 18.08 18.73 -23.38
C TRP A 818 18.41 19.96 -24.22
N ASN A 819 17.83 19.99 -25.42
CA ASN A 819 17.81 21.16 -26.28
C ASN A 819 16.40 21.31 -26.84
N ALA A 820 15.65 22.30 -26.37
CA ALA A 820 14.25 22.52 -26.77
C ALA A 820 14.07 22.75 -28.29
N SER A 821 15.09 23.28 -28.98
CA SER A 821 15.04 23.53 -30.42
C SER A 821 15.42 22.30 -31.27
N SER A 822 16.14 21.35 -30.68
CA SER A 822 16.56 20.11 -31.33
C SER A 822 16.68 19.00 -30.30
N PRO A 823 15.54 18.44 -29.81
CA PRO A 823 15.56 17.40 -28.79
C PRO A 823 16.39 16.19 -29.21
N GLY A 824 17.16 15.64 -28.27
CA GLY A 824 17.95 14.44 -28.50
C GLY A 824 17.11 13.21 -28.86
N ALA A 825 17.77 12.20 -29.40
CA ALA A 825 17.15 10.92 -29.73
C ALA A 825 17.10 9.97 -28.53
N ASN A 826 17.96 10.18 -27.53
CA ASN A 826 18.13 9.34 -26.35
C ASN A 826 18.50 7.88 -26.67
N SER A 827 19.22 7.64 -27.76
CA SER A 827 19.64 6.28 -28.18
C SER A 827 20.61 5.59 -27.23
N GLY A 828 21.06 6.28 -26.17
CA GLY A 828 21.89 5.73 -25.11
C GLY A 828 21.19 5.61 -23.76
N LEU A 829 19.86 5.82 -23.69
CA LEU A 829 19.05 5.64 -22.49
C LEU A 829 18.14 4.42 -22.68
N HIS A 830 18.29 3.41 -21.83
CA HIS A 830 17.62 2.13 -22.00
C HIS A 830 16.85 1.69 -20.76
N VAL A 831 15.75 0.99 -20.99
CA VAL A 831 14.96 0.29 -19.97
C VAL A 831 14.83 -1.21 -20.28
N THR A 832 14.87 -2.03 -19.23
CA THR A 832 14.50 -3.44 -19.29
C THR A 832 13.50 -3.77 -18.20
N VAL A 833 12.54 -4.67 -18.50
CA VAL A 833 11.59 -5.18 -17.51
C VAL A 833 12.24 -6.38 -16.81
N ALA A 834 12.43 -6.28 -15.50
CA ALA A 834 13.06 -7.33 -14.69
C ALA A 834 12.07 -8.41 -14.28
N ASP A 835 10.84 -8.02 -13.97
CA ASP A 835 9.75 -8.93 -13.60
C ASP A 835 8.38 -8.38 -14.00
N TYR A 836 7.36 -9.24 -13.86
CA TYR A 836 5.99 -8.97 -14.23
C TYR A 836 5.06 -9.26 -13.06
N THR A 837 3.92 -8.56 -13.04
CA THR A 837 2.90 -8.69 -12.01
C THR A 837 1.51 -8.74 -12.63
N ASN A 838 0.54 -9.16 -11.82
CA ASN A 838 -0.89 -9.03 -12.05
C ASN A 838 -1.51 -7.95 -11.13
N ASP A 839 -0.71 -7.03 -10.59
CA ASP A 839 -1.15 -5.88 -9.79
C ASP A 839 -2.37 -5.21 -10.44
N VAL A 840 -3.46 -5.17 -9.68
CA VAL A 840 -4.77 -4.71 -10.14
C VAL A 840 -4.88 -3.18 -10.17
N GLY A 841 -4.18 -2.47 -9.27
CA GLY A 841 -4.20 -1.01 -9.24
C GLY A 841 -3.40 -0.42 -10.40
N VAL A 842 -2.19 -0.93 -10.64
CA VAL A 842 -1.34 -0.50 -11.75
C VAL A 842 -1.95 -0.90 -13.10
N ALA A 843 -2.57 -2.09 -13.18
CA ALA A 843 -3.29 -2.50 -14.39
C ALA A 843 -4.50 -1.60 -14.69
N ALA A 844 -5.20 -1.10 -13.66
CA ALA A 844 -6.30 -0.15 -13.84
C ALA A 844 -5.82 1.21 -14.37
N ALA A 845 -4.75 1.77 -13.79
CA ALA A 845 -4.12 2.99 -14.30
C ALA A 845 -3.65 2.83 -15.75
N PHE A 846 -3.06 1.68 -16.08
CA PHE A 846 -2.64 1.38 -17.44
C PHE A 846 -3.83 1.25 -18.39
N ALA A 847 -4.91 0.56 -17.98
CA ALA A 847 -6.13 0.46 -18.75
C ALA A 847 -6.77 1.84 -19.00
N LYS A 848 -6.74 2.76 -18.02
CA LYS A 848 -7.19 4.16 -18.21
C LYS A 848 -6.32 4.90 -19.21
N THR A 849 -4.99 4.78 -19.10
CA THR A 849 -4.05 5.37 -20.06
C THR A 849 -4.39 4.94 -21.49
N LEU A 850 -4.54 3.63 -21.71
CA LEU A 850 -4.92 3.07 -23.00
C LEU A 850 -6.32 3.49 -23.46
N THR A 851 -7.27 3.62 -22.53
CA THR A 851 -8.64 4.10 -22.81
C THR A 851 -8.63 5.53 -23.33
N TYR A 852 -8.01 6.47 -22.60
CA TYR A 852 -7.92 7.88 -23.01
C TYR A 852 -7.14 8.05 -24.31
N TYR A 853 -5.98 7.39 -24.43
CA TYR A 853 -5.18 7.42 -25.64
C TYR A 853 -5.95 6.84 -26.83
N GLY A 854 -6.44 5.60 -26.72
CA GLY A 854 -7.14 4.90 -27.80
C GLY A 854 -8.40 5.63 -28.25
N ALA A 855 -9.20 6.17 -27.32
CA ALA A 855 -10.38 6.97 -27.65
C ALA A 855 -10.05 8.17 -28.55
N LYS A 856 -8.92 8.85 -28.29
CA LYS A 856 -8.50 10.03 -29.06
C LYS A 856 -7.72 9.70 -30.33
N SER A 857 -6.80 8.74 -30.27
CA SER A 857 -5.93 8.35 -31.40
C SER A 857 -6.63 7.47 -32.43
N GLY A 858 -7.67 6.73 -32.01
CA GLY A 858 -8.29 5.69 -32.82
C GLY A 858 -7.57 4.35 -32.74
N ASP A 859 -6.53 4.21 -31.93
CA ASP A 859 -5.73 2.99 -31.81
C ASP A 859 -6.58 1.80 -31.33
N THR A 860 -6.64 0.75 -32.15
CA THR A 860 -7.46 -0.43 -31.88
C THR A 860 -6.82 -1.35 -30.85
N GLU A 861 -5.49 -1.51 -30.88
CA GLU A 861 -4.77 -2.40 -29.96
C GLU A 861 -4.87 -1.88 -28.53
N ALA A 862 -4.67 -0.57 -28.34
CA ALA A 862 -4.85 0.09 -27.05
C ALA A 862 -6.28 -0.13 -26.50
N LYS A 863 -7.32 0.08 -27.33
CA LYS A 863 -8.72 -0.13 -26.91
C LYS A 863 -9.00 -1.58 -26.52
N THR A 864 -8.55 -2.53 -27.34
CA THR A 864 -8.78 -3.96 -27.08
C THR A 864 -8.02 -4.43 -25.83
N THR A 865 -6.78 -4.00 -25.63
CA THR A 865 -6.00 -4.34 -24.44
C THR A 865 -6.57 -3.69 -23.18
N ALA A 866 -6.99 -2.42 -23.24
CA ALA A 866 -7.70 -1.77 -22.13
C ALA A 866 -8.93 -2.58 -21.69
N LYS A 867 -9.77 -2.97 -22.65
CA LYS A 867 -10.95 -3.80 -22.39
C LYS A 867 -10.57 -5.14 -21.76
N ALA A 868 -9.54 -5.80 -22.30
CA ALA A 868 -9.09 -7.11 -21.83
C ALA A 868 -8.55 -7.07 -20.40
N LEU A 869 -7.79 -6.03 -20.02
CA LEU A 869 -7.33 -5.83 -18.64
C LEU A 869 -8.51 -5.66 -17.68
N LEU A 870 -9.48 -4.81 -18.03
CA LEU A 870 -10.67 -4.58 -17.20
C LEU A 870 -11.54 -5.84 -17.06
N ASP A 871 -11.76 -6.57 -18.14
CA ASP A 871 -12.48 -7.85 -18.10
C ASP A 871 -11.71 -8.93 -17.34
N GLY A 872 -10.38 -8.96 -17.48
CA GLY A 872 -9.51 -9.89 -16.76
C GLY A 872 -9.58 -9.68 -15.25
N MET A 873 -9.44 -8.44 -14.79
CA MET A 873 -9.62 -8.06 -13.39
C MET A 873 -11.01 -8.44 -12.88
N TRP A 874 -12.05 -8.04 -13.61
CA TRP A 874 -13.44 -8.27 -13.22
C TRP A 874 -13.79 -9.75 -13.09
N ASN A 875 -13.34 -10.58 -14.03
CA ASN A 875 -13.75 -11.98 -14.09
C ASN A 875 -12.91 -12.90 -13.19
N ASN A 876 -11.65 -12.53 -12.88
CA ASN A 876 -10.71 -13.45 -12.24
C ASN A 876 -10.31 -13.06 -10.81
N TYR A 877 -10.44 -11.79 -10.42
CA TYR A 877 -9.82 -11.27 -9.19
C TYR A 877 -10.81 -10.61 -8.22
N GLN A 878 -12.12 -10.83 -8.39
CA GLN A 878 -13.13 -10.31 -7.47
C GLN A 878 -13.23 -11.11 -6.18
N ASP A 879 -13.45 -10.38 -5.08
CA ASP A 879 -13.93 -10.93 -3.82
C ASP A 879 -15.02 -10.04 -3.18
N GLY A 880 -15.29 -10.27 -1.89
CA GLY A 880 -16.31 -9.53 -1.13
C GLY A 880 -15.94 -8.08 -0.79
N LEU A 881 -14.64 -7.75 -0.79
CA LEU A 881 -14.13 -6.42 -0.47
C LEU A 881 -13.87 -5.59 -1.73
N GLY A 882 -13.50 -6.22 -2.84
CA GLY A 882 -13.21 -5.51 -4.08
C GLY A 882 -12.67 -6.42 -5.19
N ILE A 883 -11.55 -5.99 -5.78
CA ILE A 883 -10.77 -6.73 -6.76
C ILE A 883 -9.32 -6.73 -6.28
N ALA A 884 -8.76 -7.90 -5.98
CA ALA A 884 -7.40 -8.01 -5.45
C ALA A 884 -6.75 -9.34 -5.85
N VAL A 885 -5.42 -9.37 -5.84
CA VAL A 885 -4.61 -10.54 -6.16
C VAL A 885 -3.68 -10.85 -5.00
N PRO A 886 -3.35 -12.14 -4.74
CA PRO A 886 -2.31 -12.47 -3.78
C PRO A 886 -0.95 -11.95 -4.24
N GLU A 887 -0.25 -11.25 -3.35
CA GLU A 887 1.12 -10.77 -3.53
C GLU A 887 2.01 -11.35 -2.42
N THR A 888 3.28 -11.64 -2.75
CA THR A 888 4.26 -12.18 -1.80
C THR A 888 5.18 -11.06 -1.32
N ARG A 889 5.30 -10.92 0.00
CA ARG A 889 6.04 -9.82 0.65
C ARG A 889 7.37 -10.31 1.21
N ALA A 890 8.31 -10.61 0.32
CA ALA A 890 9.66 -11.04 0.69
C ALA A 890 10.44 -9.93 1.43
N ASP A 891 10.07 -8.68 1.19
CA ASP A 891 10.59 -7.50 1.89
C ASP A 891 10.22 -7.47 3.38
N TYR A 892 9.24 -8.27 3.84
CA TYR A 892 8.85 -8.31 5.26
C TYR A 892 9.87 -9.03 6.15
N ASN A 893 10.99 -9.52 5.60
CA ASN A 893 12.13 -9.93 6.40
C ASN A 893 12.77 -8.73 7.12
N ARG A 894 12.50 -7.51 6.66
CA ARG A 894 13.01 -6.24 7.19
C ARG A 894 12.30 -5.75 8.46
N PHE A 895 11.26 -6.43 8.96
CA PHE A 895 10.64 -6.08 10.24
C PHE A 895 11.64 -6.11 11.42
N ASN A 896 12.70 -6.91 11.32
CA ASN A 896 13.79 -6.96 12.30
C ASN A 896 15.01 -6.10 11.94
N ASP A 897 14.97 -5.33 10.85
CA ASP A 897 16.06 -4.45 10.48
C ASP A 897 16.29 -3.40 11.57
N THR A 898 17.55 -3.12 11.83
CA THR A 898 17.96 -2.08 12.77
C THR A 898 17.60 -0.71 12.22
N VAL A 899 16.93 0.10 13.03
CA VAL A 899 16.69 1.52 12.73
C VAL A 899 17.83 2.31 13.34
N TYR A 900 18.55 3.08 12.52
CA TYR A 900 19.65 3.90 13.04
C TYR A 900 19.12 4.92 14.06
N VAL A 901 19.75 4.96 15.23
CA VAL A 901 19.57 5.99 16.26
C VAL A 901 20.97 6.38 16.77
N PRO A 902 21.31 7.69 16.85
CA PRO A 902 22.63 8.12 17.26
C PRO A 902 23.07 7.54 18.61
N ASN A 903 24.35 7.19 18.74
CA ASN A 903 24.87 6.63 19.99
C ASN A 903 24.70 7.61 21.15
N GLY A 904 24.16 7.15 22.27
CA GLY A 904 23.84 7.98 23.44
C GLY A 904 22.50 8.72 23.34
N TRP A 905 21.83 8.72 22.19
CA TRP A 905 20.45 9.20 22.07
C TRP A 905 19.50 8.15 22.65
N SER A 906 18.51 8.60 23.42
CA SER A 906 17.48 7.73 24.01
C SER A 906 16.16 8.49 24.15
N GLY A 907 15.06 7.80 23.86
CA GLY A 907 13.72 8.34 23.91
C GLY A 907 12.65 7.25 23.96
N LYS A 908 11.38 7.66 23.89
CA LYS A 908 10.24 6.73 23.88
C LYS A 908 9.17 7.11 22.86
N MET A 909 8.63 6.10 22.18
CA MET A 909 7.37 6.21 21.45
C MET A 909 6.19 6.40 22.42
N PRO A 910 5.01 6.88 21.97
CA PRO A 910 3.88 7.13 22.87
C PRO A 910 3.35 5.90 23.62
N ASN A 911 3.47 4.71 23.03
CA ASN A 911 3.12 3.44 23.68
C ASN A 911 4.18 2.94 24.69
N GLY A 912 5.31 3.65 24.81
CA GLY A 912 6.41 3.33 25.72
C GLY A 912 7.57 2.55 25.10
N ASP A 913 7.49 2.20 23.82
CA ASP A 913 8.60 1.54 23.11
C ASP A 913 9.86 2.39 23.18
N ALA A 914 10.99 1.75 23.50
CA ALA A 914 12.26 2.45 23.64
C ALA A 914 12.86 2.76 22.26
N ILE A 915 13.27 4.01 22.08
CA ILE A 915 14.00 4.47 20.91
C ILE A 915 15.46 4.63 21.35
N ASN A 916 16.37 3.79 20.84
CA ASN A 916 17.80 3.83 21.14
C ASN A 916 18.60 3.10 20.04
N SER A 917 19.93 3.03 20.17
CA SER A 917 20.83 2.43 19.18
C SER A 917 20.60 0.94 18.89
N SER A 918 19.77 0.25 19.67
CA SER A 918 19.40 -1.16 19.46
C SER A 918 18.00 -1.33 18.88
N SER A 919 17.30 -0.23 18.55
CA SER A 919 15.95 -0.28 18.01
C SER A 919 15.94 -0.92 16.61
N THR A 920 14.92 -1.72 16.36
CA THR A 920 14.53 -2.24 15.05
C THR A 920 13.19 -1.66 14.60
N PHE A 921 12.83 -1.84 13.33
CA PHE A 921 11.53 -1.42 12.79
C PHE A 921 10.37 -1.90 13.69
N ALA A 922 10.32 -3.20 13.99
CA ALA A 922 9.29 -3.78 14.85
C ALA A 922 9.39 -3.34 16.32
N SER A 923 10.59 -3.05 16.84
CA SER A 923 10.74 -2.60 18.23
C SER A 923 10.16 -1.21 18.49
N LEU A 924 10.14 -0.35 17.46
CA LEU A 924 9.55 0.99 17.51
C LEU A 924 8.04 0.98 17.29
N ARG A 925 7.49 -0.17 16.90
CA ARG A 925 6.11 -0.37 16.45
C ARG A 925 5.55 -1.64 17.09
N SER A 926 5.72 -1.80 18.40
CA SER A 926 5.35 -3.05 19.08
C SER A 926 3.86 -3.38 19.00
N PHE A 927 3.02 -2.39 18.67
CA PHE A 927 1.61 -2.60 18.36
C PHE A 927 1.40 -3.60 17.21
N TYR A 928 2.36 -3.74 16.29
CA TYR A 928 2.29 -4.74 15.22
C TYR A 928 2.21 -6.16 15.75
N LYS A 929 2.70 -6.44 16.96
CA LYS A 929 2.59 -7.76 17.58
C LYS A 929 1.15 -8.16 17.90
N ASN A 930 0.25 -7.19 17.90
CA ASN A 930 -1.18 -7.38 18.11
C ASN A 930 -1.95 -7.41 16.77
N ASP A 931 -1.26 -7.26 15.64
CA ASP A 931 -1.90 -7.32 14.33
C ASP A 931 -2.33 -8.76 14.02
N PRO A 932 -3.55 -8.99 13.51
CA PRO A 932 -4.04 -10.32 13.12
C PRO A 932 -3.15 -11.11 12.16
N ALA A 933 -2.33 -10.42 11.36
CA ALA A 933 -1.43 -11.04 10.40
C ALA A 933 0.01 -11.15 10.92
N TRP A 934 0.30 -10.70 12.14
CA TRP A 934 1.65 -10.68 12.72
C TRP A 934 2.30 -12.06 12.75
N SER A 935 1.53 -13.10 13.04
CA SER A 935 2.04 -14.48 13.07
C SER A 935 2.67 -14.92 11.74
N LYS A 936 2.23 -14.38 10.60
CA LYS A 936 2.87 -14.60 9.30
C LYS A 936 4.27 -13.99 9.24
N ILE A 937 4.45 -12.83 9.87
CA ILE A 937 5.75 -12.14 9.97
C ILE A 937 6.67 -12.90 10.92
N GLU A 938 6.19 -13.31 12.09
CA GLU A 938 6.98 -14.10 13.03
C GLU A 938 7.46 -15.40 12.41
N ALA A 939 6.57 -16.10 11.70
CA ALA A 939 6.91 -17.29 10.93
C ALA A 939 8.00 -17.03 9.89
N TYR A 940 7.88 -15.92 9.15
CA TYR A 940 8.86 -15.57 8.14
C TYR A 940 10.24 -15.23 8.76
N LEU A 941 10.25 -14.42 9.81
CA LEU A 941 11.46 -14.03 10.53
C LEU A 941 12.13 -15.21 11.26
N ALA A 942 11.36 -16.26 11.59
CA ALA A 942 11.86 -17.53 12.11
C ALA A 942 12.48 -18.44 11.02
N GLY A 943 12.46 -18.04 9.74
CA GLY A 943 13.00 -18.81 8.62
C GLY A 943 11.96 -19.52 7.75
N GLY A 944 10.67 -19.21 7.94
CA GLY A 944 9.58 -19.69 7.10
C GLY A 944 9.58 -19.08 5.70
N ALA A 945 8.58 -19.43 4.88
CA ALA A 945 8.39 -18.83 3.57
C ALA A 945 7.97 -17.36 3.67
N ALA A 946 8.29 -16.56 2.64
CA ALA A 946 7.81 -15.18 2.55
C ALA A 946 6.27 -15.15 2.61
N PRO A 947 5.67 -14.25 3.40
CA PRO A 947 4.24 -14.24 3.62
C PRO A 947 3.51 -13.71 2.39
N SER A 948 2.31 -14.24 2.15
CA SER A 948 1.42 -13.74 1.10
C SER A 948 0.18 -13.07 1.68
N PHE A 949 -0.22 -11.98 1.02
CA PHE A 949 -1.33 -11.11 1.37
C PHE A 949 -2.16 -10.81 0.12
N THR A 950 -3.44 -10.54 0.32
CA THR A 950 -4.34 -10.03 -0.72
C THR A 950 -4.82 -8.68 -0.23
N TYR A 951 -4.24 -7.60 -0.74
CA TYR A 951 -4.48 -6.26 -0.22
C TYR A 951 -5.57 -5.52 -0.98
N HIS A 952 -6.37 -4.76 -0.21
CA HIS A 952 -7.40 -3.85 -0.68
C HIS A 952 -6.96 -2.41 -0.42
N ARG A 953 -5.87 -2.00 -1.08
CA ARG A 953 -5.40 -0.62 -1.06
C ARG A 953 -6.48 0.31 -1.60
N PHE A 954 -6.87 1.34 -0.84
CA PHE A 954 -7.97 2.23 -1.21
C PHE A 954 -7.76 2.86 -2.59
N TRP A 955 -6.55 3.35 -2.86
CA TRP A 955 -6.21 3.95 -4.14
C TRP A 955 -6.42 2.95 -5.29
N ALA A 956 -6.00 1.69 -5.15
CA ALA A 956 -6.12 0.69 -6.20
C ALA A 956 -7.58 0.37 -6.51
N GLN A 957 -8.41 0.24 -5.47
CA GLN A 957 -9.85 -0.05 -5.64
C GLN A 957 -10.58 1.14 -6.28
N ALA A 958 -10.27 2.35 -5.83
CA ALA A 958 -10.77 3.58 -6.45
C ALA A 958 -10.36 3.64 -7.93
N ASP A 959 -9.10 3.27 -8.24
CA ASP A 959 -8.58 3.33 -9.60
C ASP A 959 -9.22 2.31 -10.54
N ILE A 960 -9.45 1.09 -10.06
CA ILE A 960 -10.20 0.05 -10.78
C ILE A 960 -11.62 0.55 -11.08
N ALA A 961 -12.31 1.13 -10.10
CA ALA A 961 -13.65 1.69 -10.31
C ALA A 961 -13.61 2.79 -11.37
N MET A 962 -12.70 3.77 -11.24
CA MET A 962 -12.55 4.87 -12.18
C MET A 962 -12.17 4.39 -13.59
N ALA A 963 -11.40 3.30 -13.71
CA ALA A 963 -11.07 2.71 -14.99
C ALA A 963 -12.30 2.15 -15.71
N MET A 964 -13.20 1.50 -14.96
CA MET A 964 -14.50 1.08 -15.48
C MET A 964 -15.33 2.30 -15.92
N GLY A 965 -15.41 3.34 -15.08
CA GLY A 965 -16.18 4.56 -15.39
C GLY A 965 -15.64 5.34 -16.61
N SER A 966 -14.32 5.38 -16.78
CA SER A 966 -13.65 6.05 -17.91
C SER A 966 -13.81 5.26 -19.21
N TYR A 967 -13.70 3.93 -19.15
CA TYR A 967 -13.99 3.06 -20.30
C TYR A 967 -15.44 3.22 -20.75
N ALA A 968 -16.38 3.20 -19.79
CA ALA A 968 -17.80 3.45 -20.06
C ALA A 968 -18.03 4.83 -20.69
N GLU A 969 -17.29 5.87 -20.28
CA GLU A 969 -17.45 7.22 -20.85
C GLU A 969 -17.00 7.31 -22.31
N LEU A 970 -15.85 6.72 -22.61
CA LEU A 970 -15.12 7.03 -23.85
C LEU A 970 -15.27 5.98 -24.93
N LEU A 971 -15.56 4.73 -24.56
CA LEU A 971 -15.54 3.58 -25.45
C LEU A 971 -16.85 2.75 -25.43
N GLU A 972 -17.83 3.12 -24.61
CA GLU A 972 -19.23 2.66 -24.66
C GLU A 972 -20.19 3.81 -24.97
#